data_AF-A0A942CBN6-F1
#
_entry.id   AF-A0A942CBN6-F1
#
_cell.length_a   1.000
_cell.length_b   1.000
_cell.length_c   1.000
_cell.angle_alpha   90.00
_cell.angle_beta   90.00
_cell.angle_gamma   90.00
#
_symmetry.space_group_name_H-M   'P 1'
#
loop_
_entity.id
_entity.type
_entity.pdbx_description
1 polymer ?
#
loop_
_entity_poly.entity_id
_entity_poly.type
_entity_poly.pdbx_seq_one_letter_code
_entity_poly.pdbx_strand_id
1 'polypeptide(L)'
;MNPVTITTLTSNAVQQNLKSDGLDTLGLTTLALSTRWSDATPAATDYNSNELILGLGSVRAPFRGILEFCFTPAKATLKTALTDSATTLVVDGGGDAFPSPVGGPVMLRVATDSGDKVEILTCTARSGDSFTVTRGAQESKPQAFDAGTLVELLVPMSNRTSRYLDASGAPLTGTCAALRLHPAAVWRQETLISQRYGISGQAPILPVPITMVIRNAEGYTSARWYEPDEDFTGLTGPISFHDNRGLIVDPIYVASLFADLQAWHAGLTGKTSTSSPTGAGGVGSIAALASGTLLHVVTLHGAPYQPAVPAATLVTKNGSGTETGTVPASGLLTLNSGDGVEASTTDAGRLRWGWATNGVLARTRLVPPALPGTGSPAPSLPRQFYRVAVVDTVWSLLGNRTTTPALGVEGDDGSIASDLLPQVRDQVVINHLVDGPDTLAAADTVLTRAQQNMVLAVSPVIDGAFTVPTQVGANAHWPAFPALAATPPGTSTSFATPPASPKDGITAAWTSGQDVVVTIAADKAPHGAHVRIYPQQFVTLPAITAEPSFLRGDGGAAIAQVGQPAAILLRNPFQLAPAQPKPPSANLTMDIVIAPRVGNRKMWGAVSVSVSAGPASLPADSFAGTNPLSAMLGQFESVSPSPYFGIPATVTPPGAAPGGVTGFVRSLASEQVPRQGPRLPSMARFETVLTTGTGDGSGPLAWEAVLTGGSWARETRSAMHSSGNPGNPAAQDLHAPGVHVSGALAYDLARHAMRRAQSIIPLPTSPGVSPGWLVAMDGNNFNPPSDTVATNTGIGALLETVAADCETPELALVPQPAPGTTLQSLVNSLASAIGVPAPGFSAGNEARMIIEVRQEIAASAKGLRDSLWSLRRALAEAREFIYIESPQFARTARPEVDPAPANQIDLVDVIAKNLHDNPNLKVIVCTPRGSDFSQSYKAWSRQHYAARAEAVSNILFEGKDRVAVFHPVGFPGRDAHIKTTTVVVDDVWMLTGATHFRRRGMTFDGSAAISCFDRTLQDGYSAAVRNHRRNLMAAKLGIAAPGTLSPSAEWLRLGHGESAFQLVIDWLAQGGLGAILPLWPGPSDSSVLPASDRLADPDGTSADKYLALFGSIIAELGD
;
A
#
# COMPACT_ATOMS: atom_id res chain seq x y z
N MET A 1 -18.96 15.54 -49.33
CA MET A 1 -19.33 15.07 -47.98
C MET A 1 -20.42 14.03 -48.13
N ASN A 2 -20.09 12.74 -48.05
CA ASN A 2 -21.10 11.72 -47.81
C ASN A 2 -21.56 11.86 -46.34
N PRO A 3 -22.86 11.76 -46.04
CA PRO A 3 -23.32 11.78 -44.67
C PRO A 3 -22.75 10.55 -43.94
N VAL A 4 -21.91 10.80 -42.92
CA VAL A 4 -21.50 9.76 -41.99
C VAL A 4 -22.76 9.23 -41.35
N THR A 5 -23.12 7.99 -41.69
CA THR A 5 -24.29 7.32 -41.12
C THR A 5 -23.88 6.94 -39.70
N ILE A 6 -24.23 7.78 -38.73
CA ILE A 6 -24.14 7.41 -37.31
C ILE A 6 -25.10 6.24 -37.14
N THR A 7 -24.56 5.03 -37.06
CA THR A 7 -25.32 3.83 -36.74
C THR A 7 -25.70 3.92 -35.27
N THR A 8 -26.74 4.70 -34.97
CA THR A 8 -27.45 4.55 -33.71
C THR A 8 -28.09 3.18 -33.75
N LEU A 9 -27.57 2.27 -32.93
CA LEU A 9 -28.21 0.98 -32.66
C LEU A 9 -29.61 1.27 -32.11
N THR A 10 -30.61 1.28 -32.99
CA THR A 10 -32.00 1.45 -32.57
C THR A 10 -32.35 0.31 -31.62
N SER A 11 -33.22 0.55 -30.65
CA SER A 11 -33.73 -0.50 -29.76
C SER A 11 -34.24 -1.73 -30.53
N ASN A 12 -34.76 -1.51 -31.73
CA ASN A 12 -35.20 -2.57 -32.63
C ASN A 12 -34.04 -3.35 -33.27
N ALA A 13 -32.96 -2.69 -33.68
CA ALA A 13 -31.74 -3.34 -34.18
C ALA A 13 -31.02 -4.12 -33.07
N VAL A 14 -30.94 -3.55 -31.86
CA VAL A 14 -30.40 -4.25 -30.68
C VAL A 14 -31.25 -5.48 -30.37
N GLN A 15 -32.58 -5.35 -30.37
CA GLN A 15 -33.49 -6.46 -30.15
C GLN A 15 -33.40 -7.52 -31.25
N GLN A 16 -33.25 -7.14 -32.52
CA GLN A 16 -33.06 -8.10 -33.61
C GLN A 16 -31.73 -8.83 -33.49
N ASN A 17 -30.64 -8.12 -33.22
CA ASN A 17 -29.32 -8.74 -33.05
C ASN A 17 -29.31 -9.68 -31.84
N LEU A 18 -29.89 -9.28 -30.70
CA LEU A 18 -30.07 -10.16 -29.53
C LEU A 18 -30.97 -11.37 -29.82
N LYS A 19 -31.94 -11.26 -30.74
CA LYS A 19 -32.78 -12.38 -31.17
C LYS A 19 -32.07 -13.32 -32.15
N SER A 20 -31.24 -12.80 -33.05
CA SER A 20 -30.52 -13.58 -34.06
C SER A 20 -29.28 -14.26 -33.48
N ASP A 21 -28.52 -13.54 -32.67
CA ASP A 21 -27.19 -13.94 -32.20
C ASP A 21 -27.12 -14.10 -30.68
N GLY A 22 -28.21 -13.81 -29.94
CA GLY A 22 -28.27 -14.05 -28.50
C GLY A 22 -27.27 -13.18 -27.72
N LEU A 23 -26.55 -13.80 -26.78
CA LEU A 23 -25.48 -13.12 -26.03
C LEU A 23 -24.22 -12.88 -26.88
N ASP A 24 -24.11 -13.49 -28.07
CA ASP A 24 -22.96 -13.31 -28.98
C ASP A 24 -22.91 -11.88 -29.54
N THR A 25 -24.08 -11.25 -29.71
CA THR A 25 -24.21 -9.83 -30.06
C THR A 25 -23.45 -8.90 -29.12
N LEU A 26 -23.31 -9.29 -27.85
CA LEU A 26 -22.63 -8.52 -26.83
C LEU A 26 -21.15 -8.92 -26.67
N GLY A 27 -20.64 -9.81 -27.53
CA GLY A 27 -19.31 -10.40 -27.41
C GLY A 27 -19.15 -11.27 -26.16
N LEU A 28 -20.27 -11.75 -25.58
CA LEU A 28 -20.27 -12.44 -24.29
C LEU A 28 -20.13 -13.96 -24.41
N THR A 29 -20.21 -14.56 -25.61
CA THR A 29 -20.25 -16.02 -25.81
C THR A 29 -18.91 -16.63 -26.21
N THR A 30 -18.24 -16.11 -27.24
CA THR A 30 -17.03 -16.71 -27.85
C THR A 30 -16.01 -15.67 -28.32
N LEU A 31 -14.71 -15.96 -28.16
CA LEU A 31 -13.62 -15.17 -28.75
C LEU A 31 -13.70 -15.31 -30.28
N ALA A 32 -13.77 -14.19 -31.01
CA ALA A 32 -13.85 -14.17 -32.46
C ALA A 32 -12.63 -13.46 -33.05
N LEU A 33 -11.85 -14.18 -33.86
CA LEU A 33 -10.56 -13.78 -34.43
C LEU A 33 -10.66 -13.64 -35.96
N SER A 34 -9.88 -12.72 -36.52
CA SER A 34 -9.79 -12.50 -37.96
C SER A 34 -8.75 -13.39 -38.64
N THR A 35 -9.02 -13.83 -39.87
CA THR A 35 -8.05 -14.54 -40.71
C THR A 35 -7.04 -13.61 -41.39
N ARG A 36 -7.28 -12.30 -41.44
CA ARG A 36 -6.35 -11.29 -42.03
C ARG A 36 -6.43 -9.93 -41.34
N TRP A 37 -5.35 -9.16 -41.42
CA TRP A 37 -5.26 -7.81 -40.84
C TRP A 37 -5.02 -6.70 -41.89
N SER A 38 -4.87 -7.06 -43.16
CA SER A 38 -4.64 -6.14 -44.29
C SER A 38 -5.20 -6.75 -45.58
N ASP A 39 -5.42 -5.93 -46.61
CA ASP A 39 -5.73 -6.37 -47.97
C ASP A 39 -4.49 -6.69 -48.81
N ALA A 40 -3.31 -6.27 -48.36
CA ALA A 40 -2.04 -6.46 -49.05
C ALA A 40 -1.12 -7.43 -48.32
N THR A 41 -0.32 -8.18 -49.08
CA THR A 41 0.74 -9.04 -48.54
C THR A 41 1.80 -8.19 -47.84
N PRO A 42 2.09 -8.42 -46.55
CA PRO A 42 3.10 -7.65 -45.84
C PRO A 42 4.52 -7.98 -46.34
N ALA A 43 5.39 -6.98 -46.36
CA ALA A 43 6.81 -7.11 -46.63
C ALA A 43 7.61 -7.22 -45.32
N ALA A 44 8.84 -7.76 -45.38
CA ALA A 44 9.72 -7.84 -44.21
C ALA A 44 10.01 -6.47 -43.58
N THR A 45 10.03 -5.39 -44.38
CA THR A 45 10.23 -4.01 -43.94
C THR A 45 9.05 -3.44 -43.17
N ASP A 46 7.88 -4.08 -43.23
CA ASP A 46 6.68 -3.62 -42.52
C ASP A 46 6.77 -3.90 -41.01
N TYR A 47 7.62 -4.85 -40.60
CA TYR A 47 7.84 -5.16 -39.19
C TYR A 47 9.12 -4.49 -38.67
N ASN A 48 8.98 -3.64 -37.65
CA ASN A 48 10.11 -3.09 -36.91
C ASN A 48 10.29 -3.87 -35.59
N SER A 49 11.31 -4.72 -35.55
CA SER A 49 11.59 -5.59 -34.39
C SER A 49 12.13 -4.86 -33.16
N ASN A 50 12.66 -3.64 -33.32
CA ASN A 50 13.19 -2.85 -32.20
C ASN A 50 12.07 -2.11 -31.47
N GLU A 51 11.02 -1.72 -32.19
CA GLU A 51 9.86 -0.99 -31.65
C GLU A 51 8.64 -1.89 -31.43
N LEU A 52 8.68 -3.13 -31.92
CA LEU A 52 7.58 -4.10 -31.92
C LEU A 52 6.30 -3.54 -32.54
N ILE A 53 6.45 -2.90 -33.70
CA ILE A 53 5.35 -2.34 -34.49
C ILE A 53 5.26 -2.97 -35.87
N LEU A 54 4.05 -2.97 -36.45
CA LEU A 54 3.77 -3.47 -37.78
C LEU A 54 3.07 -2.39 -38.63
N GLY A 55 3.69 -1.95 -39.72
CA GLY A 55 3.14 -0.97 -40.66
C GLY A 55 2.38 -1.65 -41.79
N LEU A 56 1.06 -1.61 -41.75
CA LEU A 56 0.22 -2.19 -42.81
C LEU A 56 -0.43 -1.08 -43.65
N GLY A 57 -0.45 -1.23 -44.98
CA GLY A 57 -1.03 -0.24 -45.90
C GLY A 57 -2.56 -0.08 -45.75
N SER A 58 -3.24 -1.13 -45.30
CA SER A 58 -4.64 -1.13 -44.87
C SER A 58 -4.72 -1.90 -43.55
N VAL A 59 -5.55 -1.46 -42.61
CA VAL A 59 -5.64 -2.10 -41.29
C VAL A 59 -7.06 -2.62 -41.09
N ARG A 60 -7.18 -3.89 -40.73
CA ARG A 60 -8.46 -4.56 -40.43
C ARG A 60 -8.48 -5.07 -38.99
N ALA A 61 -9.68 -5.19 -38.42
CA ALA A 61 -9.86 -5.62 -37.04
C ALA A 61 -9.36 -7.06 -36.82
N PRO A 62 -8.37 -7.28 -35.93
CA PRO A 62 -7.80 -8.61 -35.69
C PRO A 62 -8.74 -9.52 -34.88
N PHE A 63 -9.69 -8.94 -34.15
CA PHE A 63 -10.66 -9.62 -33.31
C PHE A 63 -11.90 -8.76 -33.11
N ARG A 64 -12.99 -9.35 -32.60
CA ARG A 64 -14.18 -8.59 -32.18
C ARG A 64 -13.83 -7.75 -30.94
N GLY A 65 -14.01 -6.44 -31.02
CA GLY A 65 -13.66 -5.54 -29.93
C GLY A 65 -14.33 -4.19 -30.03
N ILE A 66 -14.13 -3.37 -29.01
CA ILE A 66 -14.60 -1.97 -28.96
C ILE A 66 -13.43 -1.09 -29.36
N LEU A 67 -13.61 -0.26 -30.40
CA LEU A 67 -12.62 0.74 -30.80
C LEU A 67 -12.91 2.05 -30.06
N GLU A 68 -11.88 2.58 -29.39
CA GLU A 68 -11.92 3.87 -28.70
C GLU A 68 -10.74 4.73 -29.13
N PHE A 69 -10.97 6.04 -29.31
CA PHE A 69 -9.88 6.98 -29.55
C PHE A 69 -9.27 7.43 -28.22
N CYS A 70 -7.95 7.46 -28.21
CA CYS A 70 -7.14 7.81 -27.07
C CYS A 70 -6.27 9.02 -27.38
N PHE A 71 -6.08 9.87 -26.38
CA PHE A 71 -5.37 11.14 -26.50
C PHE A 71 -4.41 11.35 -25.34
N THR A 72 -3.32 12.08 -25.60
CA THR A 72 -2.52 12.67 -24.52
C THR A 72 -3.36 13.75 -23.82
N PRO A 73 -3.41 13.76 -22.46
CA PRO A 73 -4.03 14.86 -21.73
C PRO A 73 -3.41 16.21 -22.11
N ALA A 74 -4.23 17.23 -22.34
CA ALA A 74 -3.78 18.56 -22.72
C ALA A 74 -4.37 19.61 -21.75
N LYS A 75 -3.57 20.61 -21.41
CA LYS A 75 -3.95 21.72 -20.51
C LYS A 75 -3.37 23.04 -21.04
N ALA A 76 -4.12 24.11 -20.87
CA ALA A 76 -3.70 25.49 -21.11
C ALA A 76 -4.52 26.46 -20.24
N THR A 77 -4.23 27.75 -20.28
CA THR A 77 -5.02 28.78 -19.58
C THR A 77 -5.71 29.70 -20.58
N LEU A 78 -6.81 30.32 -20.18
CA LEU A 78 -7.50 31.32 -21.00
C LEU A 78 -6.62 32.56 -21.22
N LYS A 79 -6.43 32.96 -22.47
CA LYS A 79 -5.75 34.22 -22.81
C LYS A 79 -6.58 35.45 -22.49
N THR A 80 -7.89 35.32 -22.64
CA THR A 80 -8.88 36.39 -22.41
C THR A 80 -10.06 35.85 -21.63
N ALA A 81 -10.75 36.71 -20.89
CA ALA A 81 -11.98 36.33 -20.19
C ALA A 81 -13.02 35.75 -21.18
N LEU A 82 -13.73 34.73 -20.73
CA LEU A 82 -14.76 34.03 -21.46
C LEU A 82 -16.12 34.40 -20.85
N THR A 83 -16.99 35.08 -21.60
CA THR A 83 -18.36 35.38 -21.14
C THR A 83 -19.21 34.10 -21.13
N ASP A 84 -20.41 34.09 -20.55
CA ASP A 84 -21.31 32.93 -20.54
C ASP A 84 -21.95 32.60 -21.91
N SER A 85 -21.88 33.51 -22.87
CA SER A 85 -22.41 33.35 -24.23
C SER A 85 -21.35 33.22 -25.33
N ALA A 86 -20.05 33.29 -24.98
CA ALA A 86 -18.97 33.22 -25.95
C ALA A 86 -18.94 31.87 -26.69
N THR A 87 -18.81 31.91 -28.02
CA THR A 87 -18.68 30.72 -28.89
C THR A 87 -17.25 30.46 -29.34
N THR A 88 -16.32 31.33 -28.92
CA THR A 88 -14.89 31.21 -29.20
C THR A 88 -14.13 31.32 -27.89
N LEU A 89 -13.25 30.37 -27.64
CA LEU A 89 -12.35 30.32 -26.52
C LEU A 89 -10.92 30.46 -27.07
N VAL A 90 -10.09 31.29 -26.45
CA VAL A 90 -8.69 31.47 -26.84
C VAL A 90 -7.79 31.13 -25.66
N VAL A 91 -6.87 30.20 -25.85
CA VAL A 91 -5.87 29.82 -24.84
C VAL A 91 -4.59 30.64 -24.99
N ASP A 92 -3.83 30.77 -23.92
CA ASP A 92 -2.56 31.49 -23.89
C ASP A 92 -1.40 30.57 -24.30
N GLY A 93 -1.38 30.20 -25.59
CA GLY A 93 -0.44 29.22 -26.12
C GLY A 93 -0.82 27.77 -25.81
N GLY A 94 -0.09 26.82 -26.41
CA GLY A 94 -0.29 25.39 -26.19
C GLY A 94 -1.57 24.81 -26.80
N GLY A 95 -2.31 25.57 -27.60
CA GLY A 95 -3.54 25.09 -28.26
C GLY A 95 -3.30 23.87 -29.16
N ASP A 96 -2.11 23.74 -29.74
CA ASP A 96 -1.73 22.57 -30.57
C ASP A 96 -1.58 21.27 -29.79
N ALA A 97 -1.45 21.31 -28.47
CA ALA A 97 -1.49 20.11 -27.63
C ALA A 97 -2.89 19.49 -27.59
N PHE A 98 -3.95 20.25 -27.93
CA PHE A 98 -5.31 19.75 -27.97
C PHE A 98 -5.62 19.10 -29.32
N PRO A 99 -6.29 17.94 -29.32
CA PRO A 99 -6.69 17.26 -30.54
C PRO A 99 -7.57 18.16 -31.45
N SER A 100 -7.36 18.06 -32.76
CA SER A 100 -8.16 18.79 -33.74
C SER A 100 -9.53 18.10 -33.90
N PRO A 101 -10.68 18.77 -33.76
CA PRO A 101 -12.01 18.13 -33.80
C PRO A 101 -12.45 17.71 -35.23
N VAL A 102 -11.55 17.17 -36.04
CA VAL A 102 -11.80 16.70 -37.42
C VAL A 102 -12.44 15.32 -37.36
N GLY A 103 -13.77 15.27 -37.47
CA GLY A 103 -14.55 14.02 -37.44
C GLY A 103 -15.48 13.86 -36.24
N GLY A 104 -15.55 14.87 -35.37
CA GLY A 104 -16.42 14.91 -34.19
C GLY A 104 -15.91 15.90 -33.14
N PRO A 105 -16.78 16.37 -32.23
CA PRO A 105 -16.36 17.37 -31.26
C PRO A 105 -15.48 16.79 -30.15
N VAL A 106 -14.57 17.60 -29.61
CA VAL A 106 -13.79 17.27 -28.41
C VAL A 106 -14.36 17.99 -27.20
N MET A 107 -14.37 17.33 -26.05
CA MET A 107 -14.88 17.92 -24.82
C MET A 107 -13.75 18.63 -24.08
N LEU A 108 -13.98 19.87 -23.68
CA LEU A 108 -13.07 20.65 -22.84
C LEU A 108 -13.73 20.89 -21.49
N ARG A 109 -12.93 20.94 -20.44
CA ARG A 109 -13.36 21.39 -19.12
C ARG A 109 -12.68 22.72 -18.83
N VAL A 110 -13.48 23.73 -18.47
CA VAL A 110 -12.98 25.01 -17.97
C VAL A 110 -13.34 25.10 -16.50
N ALA A 111 -12.35 25.35 -15.65
CA ALA A 111 -12.54 25.35 -14.20
C ALA A 111 -11.67 26.39 -13.52
N THR A 112 -12.21 27.06 -12.50
CA THR A 112 -11.41 27.88 -11.59
C THR A 112 -10.54 26.98 -10.71
N ASP A 113 -9.44 27.51 -10.19
CA ASP A 113 -8.55 26.77 -9.29
C ASP A 113 -9.27 26.27 -8.04
N SER A 114 -10.21 27.07 -7.53
CA SER A 114 -11.08 26.69 -6.40
C SER A 114 -12.05 25.57 -6.73
N GLY A 115 -12.34 25.32 -8.01
CA GLY A 115 -13.34 24.35 -8.46
C GLY A 115 -14.79 24.78 -8.28
N ASP A 116 -15.05 25.99 -7.76
CA ASP A 116 -16.41 26.49 -7.54
C ASP A 116 -17.17 26.76 -8.85
N LYS A 117 -16.42 27.09 -9.92
CA LYS A 117 -16.96 27.19 -11.28
C LYS A 117 -16.35 26.09 -12.13
N VAL A 118 -17.19 25.25 -12.71
CA VAL A 118 -16.81 24.24 -13.70
C VAL A 118 -17.84 24.25 -14.83
N GLU A 119 -17.35 24.33 -16.06
CA GLU A 119 -18.15 24.16 -17.27
C GLU A 119 -17.50 23.14 -18.20
N ILE A 120 -18.32 22.30 -18.83
CA ILE A 120 -17.89 21.40 -19.90
C ILE A 120 -18.34 22.00 -21.22
N LEU A 121 -17.39 22.18 -22.14
CA LEU A 121 -17.57 22.77 -23.46
C LEU A 121 -17.41 21.70 -24.53
N THR A 122 -18.19 21.82 -25.60
CA THR A 122 -18.02 21.02 -26.82
C THR A 122 -17.23 21.84 -27.84
N CYS A 123 -15.98 21.50 -28.11
CA CYS A 123 -15.16 22.14 -29.14
C CYS A 123 -15.41 21.48 -30.50
N THR A 124 -15.84 22.27 -31.49
CA THR A 124 -16.21 21.81 -32.83
C THR A 124 -15.21 22.21 -33.92
N ALA A 125 -14.34 23.17 -33.64
CA ALA A 125 -13.22 23.54 -34.53
C ALA A 125 -12.07 24.12 -33.70
N ARG A 126 -10.83 23.91 -34.14
CA ARG A 126 -9.62 24.51 -33.55
C ARG A 126 -8.72 25.07 -34.64
N SER A 127 -8.12 26.22 -34.39
CA SER A 127 -7.08 26.82 -35.22
C SER A 127 -6.01 27.43 -34.31
N GLY A 128 -4.90 26.71 -34.13
CA GLY A 128 -3.86 27.08 -33.15
C GLY A 128 -4.44 27.19 -31.75
N ASP A 129 -4.33 28.37 -31.16
CA ASP A 129 -4.83 28.69 -29.81
C ASP A 129 -6.32 29.09 -29.76
N SER A 130 -7.02 29.12 -30.89
CA SER A 130 -8.44 29.52 -30.96
C SER A 130 -9.35 28.30 -31.15
N PHE A 131 -10.36 28.18 -30.30
CA PHE A 131 -11.28 27.05 -30.20
C PHE A 131 -12.70 27.55 -30.43
N THR A 132 -13.42 26.97 -31.39
CA THR A 132 -14.85 27.18 -31.57
C THR A 132 -15.60 26.21 -30.67
N VAL A 133 -16.43 26.73 -29.75
CA VAL A 133 -17.05 25.96 -28.68
C VAL A 133 -18.58 26.16 -28.63
N THR A 134 -19.28 25.11 -28.23
CA THR A 134 -20.66 25.15 -27.74
C THR A 134 -20.65 25.00 -26.22
N ARG A 135 -21.46 25.83 -25.56
CA ARG A 135 -21.50 25.99 -24.10
C ARG A 135 -22.42 24.98 -23.43
N GLY A 136 -22.15 24.67 -22.15
CA GLY A 136 -23.05 23.87 -21.31
C GLY A 136 -23.28 22.43 -21.75
N ALA A 137 -22.21 21.69 -22.06
CA ALA A 137 -22.29 20.26 -22.39
C ALA A 137 -22.40 19.39 -21.12
N GLN A 138 -22.83 18.13 -21.25
CA GLN A 138 -22.97 17.16 -20.16
C GLN A 138 -23.67 17.72 -18.90
N GLU A 139 -24.79 18.41 -19.10
CA GLU A 139 -25.60 19.02 -18.03
C GLU A 139 -24.88 20.13 -17.23
N SER A 140 -23.68 20.54 -17.65
CA SER A 140 -23.03 21.74 -17.11
C SER A 140 -23.74 23.01 -17.59
N LYS A 141 -23.64 24.09 -16.80
CA LYS A 141 -24.28 25.38 -17.12
C LYS A 141 -23.25 26.36 -17.69
N PRO A 142 -23.59 27.11 -18.76
CA PRO A 142 -22.75 28.21 -19.25
C PRO A 142 -22.43 29.23 -18.15
N GLN A 143 -21.15 29.56 -18.00
CA GLN A 143 -20.64 30.47 -16.95
C GLN A 143 -19.57 31.43 -17.48
N ALA A 144 -19.37 32.55 -16.79
CA ALA A 144 -18.27 33.46 -17.10
C ALA A 144 -16.98 33.09 -16.33
N PHE A 145 -15.85 33.13 -17.04
CA PHE A 145 -14.51 32.82 -16.54
C PHE A 145 -13.52 33.94 -16.88
N ASP A 146 -12.57 34.19 -15.99
CA ASP A 146 -11.56 35.24 -16.17
C ASP A 146 -10.36 34.73 -16.99
N ALA A 147 -9.56 35.66 -17.53
CA ALA A 147 -8.27 35.30 -18.12
C ALA A 147 -7.39 34.59 -17.08
N GLY A 148 -6.56 33.64 -17.53
CA GLY A 148 -5.77 32.77 -16.67
C GLY A 148 -6.50 31.51 -16.17
N THR A 149 -7.82 31.41 -16.34
CA THR A 149 -8.58 30.20 -15.93
C THR A 149 -8.11 28.97 -16.71
N LEU A 150 -8.00 27.83 -16.02
CA LEU A 150 -7.56 26.56 -16.60
C LEU A 150 -8.58 26.00 -17.61
N VAL A 151 -8.05 25.54 -18.75
CA VAL A 151 -8.74 24.82 -19.82
C VAL A 151 -8.06 23.46 -19.99
N GLU A 152 -8.81 22.37 -19.84
CA GLU A 152 -8.28 21.01 -19.92
C GLU A 152 -9.07 20.19 -20.94
N LEU A 153 -8.39 19.29 -21.64
CA LEU A 153 -9.05 18.28 -22.47
C LEU A 153 -9.71 17.25 -21.55
N LEU A 154 -11.02 17.04 -21.73
CA LEU A 154 -11.76 16.05 -20.96
C LEU A 154 -11.58 14.66 -21.58
N VAL A 155 -10.59 13.92 -21.09
CA VAL A 155 -10.32 12.53 -21.50
C VAL A 155 -10.41 11.59 -20.30
N PRO A 156 -11.30 10.57 -20.32
CA PRO A 156 -11.30 9.51 -19.33
C PRO A 156 -9.93 8.84 -19.24
N MET A 157 -9.53 8.38 -18.05
CA MET A 157 -8.24 7.67 -17.89
C MET A 157 -8.13 6.44 -18.80
N SER A 158 -9.26 5.75 -19.01
CA SER A 158 -9.35 4.65 -19.95
C SER A 158 -8.99 5.06 -21.38
N ASN A 159 -9.09 6.33 -21.77
CA ASN A 159 -8.86 6.80 -23.13
C ASN A 159 -7.55 7.59 -23.25
N ARG A 160 -6.57 7.34 -22.36
CA ARG A 160 -5.26 7.99 -22.45
C ARG A 160 -4.28 7.13 -23.22
N THR A 161 -3.56 7.77 -24.13
CA THR A 161 -2.49 7.14 -24.89
C THR A 161 -1.39 6.59 -23.97
N SER A 162 -1.12 7.27 -22.85
CA SER A 162 -0.13 6.89 -21.84
C SER A 162 -0.38 5.56 -21.14
N ARG A 163 -1.58 4.98 -21.26
CA ARG A 163 -1.87 3.63 -20.76
C ARG A 163 -1.01 2.57 -21.43
N TYR A 164 -0.58 2.83 -22.65
CA TYR A 164 0.19 1.91 -23.47
C TYR A 164 1.67 2.28 -23.43
N LEU A 165 2.53 1.27 -23.34
CA LEU A 165 3.97 1.44 -23.28
C LEU A 165 4.62 0.92 -24.56
N ASP A 166 5.63 1.62 -25.08
CA ASP A 166 6.43 1.12 -26.20
C ASP A 166 7.48 0.09 -25.76
N ALA A 167 8.30 -0.38 -26.71
CA ALA A 167 9.38 -1.34 -26.46
C ALA A 167 10.51 -0.81 -25.56
N SER A 168 10.71 0.51 -25.48
CA SER A 168 11.62 1.13 -24.52
C SER A 168 11.02 1.23 -23.11
N GLY A 169 9.75 0.84 -22.97
CA GLY A 169 8.96 1.02 -21.77
C GLY A 169 8.38 2.41 -21.64
N ALA A 170 8.63 3.37 -22.53
CA ALA A 170 8.08 4.73 -22.40
C ALA A 170 6.57 4.75 -22.68
N PRO A 171 5.77 5.60 -21.99
CA PRO A 171 4.37 5.81 -22.32
C PRO A 171 4.20 6.34 -23.74
N LEU A 172 3.24 5.80 -24.49
CA LEU A 172 2.88 6.35 -25.79
C LEU A 172 2.34 7.78 -25.64
N THR A 173 2.64 8.62 -26.62
CA THR A 173 2.20 10.02 -26.70
C THR A 173 1.42 10.29 -27.98
N GLY A 174 0.73 11.43 -28.04
CA GLY A 174 -0.09 11.81 -29.17
C GLY A 174 -1.44 11.10 -29.20
N THR A 175 -1.96 10.92 -30.40
CA THR A 175 -3.27 10.33 -30.67
C THR A 175 -3.14 8.88 -31.08
N CYS A 176 -4.07 8.03 -30.66
CA CYS A 176 -4.15 6.66 -31.15
C CYS A 176 -5.59 6.13 -31.12
N ALA A 177 -5.83 5.05 -31.87
CA ALA A 177 -7.07 4.29 -31.78
C ALA A 177 -6.79 2.93 -31.13
N ALA A 178 -7.50 2.60 -30.06
CA ALA A 178 -7.33 1.37 -29.30
C ALA A 178 -8.53 0.44 -29.49
N LEU A 179 -8.31 -0.73 -30.10
CA LEU A 179 -9.31 -1.80 -30.19
C LEU A 179 -9.13 -2.77 -29.03
N ARG A 180 -10.14 -2.86 -28.15
CA ARG A 180 -10.08 -3.64 -26.91
C ARG A 180 -10.96 -4.87 -26.96
N LEU A 181 -10.45 -5.98 -26.46
CA LEU A 181 -11.27 -7.15 -26.17
C LEU A 181 -12.22 -6.85 -25.00
N HIS A 182 -13.41 -7.44 -25.07
CA HIS A 182 -14.30 -7.48 -23.93
C HIS A 182 -13.65 -8.28 -22.77
N PRO A 183 -13.81 -7.91 -21.49
CA PRO A 183 -13.17 -8.61 -20.37
C PRO A 183 -13.45 -10.13 -20.33
N ALA A 184 -14.67 -10.54 -20.70
CA ALA A 184 -15.01 -11.96 -20.79
C ALA A 184 -14.35 -12.68 -21.98
N ALA A 185 -13.93 -11.97 -23.02
CA ALA A 185 -13.16 -12.52 -24.14
C ALA A 185 -11.68 -12.67 -23.75
N VAL A 186 -11.14 -11.72 -22.97
CA VAL A 186 -9.79 -11.81 -22.37
C VAL A 186 -9.66 -13.09 -21.54
N TRP A 187 -10.57 -13.31 -20.59
CA TRP A 187 -10.59 -14.53 -19.76
C TRP A 187 -10.60 -15.83 -20.57
N ARG A 188 -11.35 -15.85 -21.68
CA ARG A 188 -11.39 -17.03 -22.57
C ARG A 188 -10.09 -17.21 -23.32
N GLN A 189 -9.50 -16.12 -23.82
CA GLN A 189 -8.22 -16.17 -24.50
C GLN A 189 -7.11 -16.67 -23.56
N GLU A 190 -7.08 -16.21 -22.32
CA GLU A 190 -6.16 -16.71 -21.28
C GLU A 190 -6.34 -18.21 -21.06
N THR A 191 -7.58 -18.66 -20.95
CA THR A 191 -7.93 -20.08 -20.79
C THR A 191 -7.47 -20.90 -22.00
N LEU A 192 -7.70 -20.41 -23.24
CA LEU A 192 -7.27 -21.07 -24.47
C LEU A 192 -5.74 -21.16 -24.56
N ILE A 193 -5.02 -20.08 -24.24
CA ILE A 193 -3.55 -20.06 -24.23
C ILE A 193 -3.01 -21.05 -23.19
N SER A 194 -3.59 -21.06 -21.98
CA SER A 194 -3.22 -22.01 -20.92
C SER A 194 -3.43 -23.46 -21.36
N GLN A 195 -4.57 -23.78 -21.97
CA GLN A 195 -4.87 -25.13 -22.45
C GLN A 195 -4.02 -25.55 -23.65
N ARG A 196 -3.72 -24.62 -24.57
CA ARG A 196 -3.03 -24.91 -25.84
C ARG A 196 -1.52 -25.00 -25.69
N TYR A 197 -0.91 -24.11 -24.89
CA TYR A 197 0.54 -23.97 -24.79
C TYR A 197 1.09 -24.22 -23.38
N GLY A 198 0.23 -24.18 -22.37
CA GLY A 198 0.61 -24.35 -20.97
C GLY A 198 0.68 -25.82 -20.53
N ILE A 199 1.18 -26.00 -19.31
CA ILE A 199 1.04 -27.27 -18.58
C ILE A 199 -0.37 -27.31 -18.02
N SER A 200 -1.07 -28.42 -18.19
CA SER A 200 -2.47 -28.58 -17.74
C SER A 200 -2.63 -28.17 -16.26
N GLY A 201 -3.56 -27.25 -16.00
CA GLY A 201 -3.83 -26.72 -14.65
C GLY A 201 -2.97 -25.53 -14.21
N GLN A 202 -2.08 -25.01 -15.07
CA GLN A 202 -1.27 -23.81 -14.76
C GLN A 202 -1.68 -22.58 -15.58
N ALA A 203 -1.55 -21.40 -14.96
CA ALA A 203 -1.78 -20.12 -15.62
C ALA A 203 -0.79 -19.89 -16.78
N PRO A 204 -1.17 -19.15 -17.83
CA PRO A 204 -0.32 -18.98 -19.00
C PRO A 204 0.90 -18.11 -18.67
N ILE A 205 2.09 -18.57 -19.06
CA ILE A 205 3.34 -17.80 -18.94
C ILE A 205 3.57 -16.86 -20.13
N LEU A 206 2.89 -17.14 -21.25
CA LEU A 206 2.95 -16.35 -22.46
C LEU A 206 2.12 -15.06 -22.29
N PRO A 207 2.63 -13.90 -22.73
CA PRO A 207 1.86 -12.66 -22.71
C PRO A 207 0.56 -12.79 -23.52
N VAL A 208 -0.53 -12.27 -22.94
CA VAL A 208 -1.87 -12.32 -23.51
C VAL A 208 -2.17 -10.96 -24.15
N PRO A 209 -2.26 -10.86 -25.49
CA PRO A 209 -2.61 -9.61 -26.15
C PRO A 209 -4.09 -9.31 -25.94
N ILE A 210 -4.42 -8.16 -25.35
CA ILE A 210 -5.81 -7.75 -25.06
C ILE A 210 -6.26 -6.51 -25.83
N THR A 211 -5.31 -5.72 -26.32
CA THR A 211 -5.56 -4.49 -27.07
C THR A 211 -4.66 -4.42 -28.28
N MET A 212 -5.23 -4.03 -29.43
CA MET A 212 -4.48 -3.52 -30.57
C MET A 212 -4.55 -1.99 -30.57
N VAL A 213 -3.41 -1.32 -30.75
CA VAL A 213 -3.31 0.14 -30.86
C VAL A 213 -2.85 0.49 -32.28
N ILE A 214 -3.60 1.35 -32.96
CA ILE A 214 -3.19 2.02 -34.20
C ILE A 214 -2.58 3.37 -33.81
N ARG A 215 -1.27 3.50 -33.92
CA ARG A 215 -0.53 4.68 -33.46
C ARG A 215 -0.70 5.85 -34.41
N ASN A 216 -0.73 7.06 -33.88
CA ASN A 216 -0.94 8.31 -34.63
C ASN A 216 -2.28 8.37 -35.38
N ALA A 217 -3.22 7.48 -35.03
CA ALA A 217 -4.56 7.49 -35.59
C ALA A 217 -5.46 8.45 -34.82
N GLU A 218 -6.08 9.37 -35.54
CA GLU A 218 -7.06 10.31 -35.02
C GLU A 218 -8.48 9.94 -35.45
N GLY A 219 -9.42 10.15 -34.54
CA GLY A 219 -10.84 10.05 -34.84
C GLY A 219 -11.67 10.41 -33.62
N TYR A 220 -12.93 10.72 -33.88
CA TYR A 220 -13.84 11.29 -32.87
C TYR A 220 -15.25 10.68 -32.97
N THR A 221 -15.35 9.52 -33.61
CA THR A 221 -16.59 8.75 -33.64
C THR A 221 -16.82 8.08 -32.28
N SER A 222 -18.09 7.90 -31.91
CA SER A 222 -18.45 7.21 -30.68
C SER A 222 -17.88 5.80 -30.67
N ALA A 223 -17.48 5.32 -29.49
CA ALA A 223 -17.04 3.94 -29.30
C ALA A 223 -18.02 2.97 -29.98
N ARG A 224 -17.50 2.12 -30.86
CA ARG A 224 -18.30 1.16 -31.60
C ARG A 224 -17.64 -0.21 -31.59
N TRP A 225 -18.48 -1.23 -31.69
CA TRP A 225 -18.04 -2.58 -31.94
C TRP A 225 -17.52 -2.70 -33.37
N TYR A 226 -16.39 -3.39 -33.50
CA TYR A 226 -15.85 -3.85 -34.78
C TYR A 226 -15.93 -5.36 -34.82
N GLU A 227 -16.40 -5.88 -35.94
CA GLU A 227 -16.36 -7.31 -36.22
C GLU A 227 -14.95 -7.72 -36.72
N PRO A 228 -14.53 -8.98 -36.54
CA PRO A 228 -13.27 -9.46 -37.10
C PRO A 228 -13.22 -9.26 -38.62
N ASP A 229 -12.06 -8.91 -39.20
CA ASP A 229 -11.86 -8.62 -40.63
C ASP A 229 -12.58 -7.34 -41.14
N GLU A 230 -13.27 -6.60 -40.27
CA GLU A 230 -13.84 -5.30 -40.63
C GLU A 230 -12.71 -4.28 -40.90
N ASP A 231 -12.87 -3.47 -41.95
CA ASP A 231 -11.90 -2.44 -42.34
C ASP A 231 -11.96 -1.22 -41.41
N PHE A 232 -10.80 -0.73 -40.97
CA PHE A 232 -10.68 0.54 -40.29
C PHE A 232 -10.63 1.70 -41.29
N THR A 233 -11.68 1.83 -42.11
CA THR A 233 -11.72 2.82 -43.19
C THR A 233 -11.36 4.23 -42.67
N GLY A 234 -10.29 4.80 -43.19
CA GLY A 234 -9.81 6.15 -42.84
C GLY A 234 -8.83 6.23 -41.67
N LEU A 235 -8.51 5.11 -40.99
CA LEU A 235 -7.45 5.08 -39.98
C LEU A 235 -6.16 4.54 -40.59
N THR A 236 -5.06 5.27 -40.36
CA THR A 236 -3.72 4.91 -40.83
C THR A 236 -2.73 5.00 -39.67
N GLY A 237 -1.63 4.25 -39.77
CA GLY A 237 -0.57 4.24 -38.77
C GLY A 237 -0.07 2.83 -38.47
N PRO A 238 1.11 2.69 -37.86
CA PRO A 238 1.63 1.40 -37.46
C PRO A 238 0.82 0.84 -36.28
N ILE A 239 0.66 -0.48 -36.25
CA ILE A 239 -0.07 -1.17 -35.18
C ILE A 239 0.90 -1.76 -34.14
N SER A 240 0.49 -1.75 -32.88
CA SER A 240 1.13 -2.49 -31.78
C SER A 240 0.09 -3.22 -30.92
N PHE A 241 0.51 -4.30 -30.25
CA PHE A 241 -0.34 -5.03 -29.32
C PHE A 241 0.12 -4.85 -27.88
N HIS A 242 -0.83 -4.84 -26.95
CA HIS A 242 -0.56 -4.61 -25.53
C HIS A 242 -1.34 -5.60 -24.65
N ASP A 243 -0.75 -5.93 -23.51
CA ASP A 243 -1.37 -6.77 -22.49
C ASP A 243 -2.18 -5.95 -21.46
N ASN A 244 -2.64 -6.60 -20.39
CA ASN A 244 -3.44 -5.98 -19.34
C ASN A 244 -2.73 -4.87 -18.56
N ARG A 245 -1.39 -4.88 -18.52
CA ARG A 245 -0.56 -3.83 -17.91
C ARG A 245 -0.22 -2.71 -18.90
N GLY A 246 -0.66 -2.83 -20.16
CA GLY A 246 -0.30 -1.90 -21.23
C GLY A 246 1.09 -2.15 -21.82
N LEU A 247 1.78 -3.22 -21.42
CA LEU A 247 3.11 -3.57 -21.91
C LEU A 247 3.02 -4.12 -23.33
N ILE A 248 3.94 -3.69 -24.19
CA ILE A 248 3.97 -4.10 -25.59
C ILE A 248 4.20 -5.61 -25.75
N VAL A 249 3.54 -6.18 -26.76
CA VAL A 249 3.58 -7.57 -27.18
C VAL A 249 3.96 -7.61 -28.66
N ASP A 250 4.87 -8.51 -29.03
CA ASP A 250 5.33 -8.66 -30.42
C ASP A 250 4.17 -8.99 -31.37
N PRO A 251 3.86 -8.14 -32.39
CA PRO A 251 2.77 -8.38 -33.33
C PRO A 251 2.95 -9.68 -34.13
N ILE A 252 4.18 -10.14 -34.38
CA ILE A 252 4.43 -11.38 -35.13
C ILE A 252 4.09 -12.61 -34.29
N TYR A 253 4.34 -12.54 -32.98
CA TYR A 253 3.86 -13.54 -32.04
C TYR A 253 2.33 -13.56 -31.96
N VAL A 254 1.68 -12.39 -31.92
CA VAL A 254 0.20 -12.34 -31.91
C VAL A 254 -0.38 -12.97 -33.18
N ALA A 255 0.22 -12.72 -34.34
CA ALA A 255 -0.20 -13.35 -35.60
C ALA A 255 0.00 -14.88 -35.58
N SER A 256 1.15 -15.34 -35.04
CA SER A 256 1.43 -16.77 -34.86
C SER A 256 0.42 -17.44 -33.93
N LEU A 257 0.12 -16.79 -32.80
CA LEU A 257 -0.87 -17.24 -31.82
C LEU A 257 -2.27 -17.38 -32.46
N PHE A 258 -2.72 -16.36 -33.19
CA PHE A 258 -4.05 -16.38 -33.80
C PHE A 258 -4.15 -17.42 -34.92
N ALA A 259 -3.10 -17.58 -35.72
CA ALA A 259 -3.05 -18.61 -36.76
C ALA A 259 -3.15 -20.04 -36.16
N ASP A 260 -2.44 -20.33 -35.07
CA ASP A 260 -2.49 -21.65 -34.41
C ASP A 260 -3.82 -21.89 -33.70
N LEU A 261 -4.37 -20.90 -32.98
CA LEU A 261 -5.65 -21.02 -32.31
C LEU A 261 -6.79 -21.30 -33.31
N GLN A 262 -6.82 -20.60 -34.45
CA GLN A 262 -7.82 -20.82 -35.50
C GLN A 262 -7.66 -22.20 -36.16
N ALA A 263 -6.43 -22.68 -36.33
CA ALA A 263 -6.16 -24.03 -36.84
C ALA A 263 -6.60 -25.12 -35.86
N TRP A 264 -6.51 -24.86 -34.55
CA TRP A 264 -6.97 -25.77 -33.50
C TRP A 264 -8.49 -25.80 -33.36
N HIS A 265 -9.12 -24.62 -33.37
CA HIS A 265 -10.56 -24.46 -33.23
C HIS A 265 -11.11 -23.52 -34.30
N ALA A 266 -11.67 -24.09 -35.37
CA ALA A 266 -12.30 -23.33 -36.45
C ALA A 266 -13.45 -22.43 -35.96
N GLY A 267 -14.08 -22.75 -34.82
CA GLY A 267 -15.11 -21.91 -34.20
C GLY A 267 -14.61 -20.57 -33.63
N LEU A 268 -13.28 -20.36 -33.55
CA LEU A 268 -12.69 -19.08 -33.18
C LEU A 268 -12.60 -18.10 -34.37
N THR A 269 -12.76 -18.58 -35.60
CA THR A 269 -12.79 -17.72 -36.79
C THR A 269 -14.09 -16.92 -36.82
N GLY A 270 -13.98 -15.60 -36.89
CA GLY A 270 -15.13 -14.70 -36.94
C GLY A 270 -16.04 -14.96 -38.14
N LYS A 271 -17.36 -14.81 -37.94
CA LYS A 271 -18.38 -15.03 -39.00
C LYS A 271 -18.13 -14.17 -40.26
N THR A 272 -17.52 -13.00 -40.09
CA THR A 272 -17.18 -12.03 -41.14
C THR A 272 -15.84 -12.28 -41.81
N SER A 273 -15.01 -13.18 -41.27
CA SER A 273 -13.66 -13.47 -41.77
C SER A 273 -13.68 -14.58 -42.82
N THR A 274 -13.79 -14.21 -44.09
CA THR A 274 -13.90 -15.17 -45.20
C THR A 274 -12.60 -15.38 -45.98
N SER A 275 -11.57 -14.59 -45.71
CA SER A 275 -10.30 -14.63 -46.43
C SER A 275 -9.38 -15.76 -45.93
N SER A 276 -8.45 -16.21 -46.76
CA SER A 276 -7.47 -17.23 -46.36
C SER A 276 -6.47 -16.68 -45.33
N PRO A 277 -6.18 -17.41 -44.22
CA PRO A 277 -5.12 -17.05 -43.29
C PRO A 277 -3.72 -16.93 -43.91
N THR A 278 -3.48 -17.57 -45.06
CA THR A 278 -2.20 -17.53 -45.79
C THR A 278 -2.25 -16.62 -47.02
N GLY A 279 -3.38 -15.95 -47.28
CA GLY A 279 -3.55 -15.00 -48.38
C GLY A 279 -2.93 -13.63 -48.10
N ALA A 280 -3.18 -12.67 -48.98
CA ALA A 280 -2.73 -11.29 -48.81
C ALA A 280 -3.23 -10.72 -47.47
N GLY A 281 -2.29 -10.21 -46.65
CA GLY A 281 -2.54 -9.68 -45.32
C GLY A 281 -3.04 -10.70 -44.28
N GLY A 282 -3.03 -12.00 -44.63
CA GLY A 282 -3.47 -13.09 -43.77
C GLY A 282 -2.58 -13.27 -42.55
N VAL A 283 -3.15 -13.70 -41.42
CA VAL A 283 -2.41 -13.87 -40.15
C VAL A 283 -1.22 -14.84 -40.27
N GLY A 284 -1.32 -15.87 -41.10
CA GLY A 284 -0.22 -16.79 -41.40
C GLY A 284 0.88 -16.14 -42.24
N SER A 285 0.55 -15.22 -43.15
CA SER A 285 1.54 -14.45 -43.92
C SER A 285 2.31 -13.46 -43.03
N ILE A 286 1.62 -12.84 -42.06
CA ILE A 286 2.22 -11.93 -41.07
C ILE A 286 3.10 -12.73 -40.10
N ALA A 287 2.63 -13.88 -39.62
CA ALA A 287 3.41 -14.77 -38.75
C ALA A 287 4.72 -15.26 -39.40
N ALA A 288 4.80 -15.28 -40.74
CA ALA A 288 5.98 -15.68 -41.49
C ALA A 288 7.04 -14.58 -41.64
N LEU A 289 6.77 -13.33 -41.23
CA LEU A 289 7.71 -12.20 -41.35
C LEU A 289 8.94 -12.36 -40.45
N ALA A 290 8.80 -13.06 -39.32
CA ALA A 290 9.91 -13.38 -38.42
C ALA A 290 9.66 -14.71 -37.70
N SER A 291 10.73 -15.39 -37.31
CA SER A 291 10.68 -16.66 -36.57
C SER A 291 11.60 -16.66 -35.35
N GLY A 292 11.59 -17.75 -34.59
CA GLY A 292 12.44 -17.95 -33.42
C GLY A 292 11.84 -17.40 -32.13
N THR A 293 12.64 -17.33 -31.07
CA THR A 293 12.19 -16.91 -29.74
C THR A 293 12.71 -15.52 -29.42
N LEU A 294 11.79 -14.58 -29.18
CA LEU A 294 12.09 -13.23 -28.70
C LEU A 294 11.79 -13.14 -27.21
N LEU A 295 12.73 -12.59 -26.44
CA LEU A 295 12.53 -12.27 -25.04
C LEU A 295 12.39 -10.76 -24.88
N HIS A 296 11.46 -10.37 -24.02
CA HIS A 296 11.33 -9.02 -23.47
C HIS A 296 11.69 -9.08 -21.97
N VAL A 297 12.86 -8.55 -21.62
CA VAL A 297 13.42 -8.59 -20.27
C VAL A 297 13.13 -7.27 -19.58
N VAL A 298 12.33 -7.33 -18.52
CA VAL A 298 11.80 -6.16 -17.80
C VAL A 298 12.06 -6.24 -16.30
N THR A 299 12.02 -5.08 -15.63
CA THR A 299 11.86 -4.97 -14.18
C THR A 299 10.45 -5.39 -13.77
N LEU A 300 10.21 -5.58 -12.47
CA LEU A 300 8.86 -5.85 -11.94
C LEU A 300 7.88 -4.70 -12.23
N HIS A 301 8.39 -3.47 -12.26
CA HIS A 301 7.65 -2.26 -12.65
C HIS A 301 7.32 -2.22 -14.16
N GLY A 302 7.89 -3.11 -14.98
CA GLY A 302 7.59 -3.23 -16.41
C GLY A 302 8.46 -2.35 -17.34
N ALA A 303 9.49 -1.69 -16.81
CA ALA A 303 10.51 -1.02 -17.64
C ALA A 303 11.55 -2.03 -18.13
N PRO A 304 12.26 -1.81 -19.25
CA PRO A 304 13.38 -2.66 -19.65
C PRO A 304 14.41 -2.80 -18.54
N TYR A 305 14.90 -4.03 -18.32
CA TYR A 305 15.87 -4.28 -17.27
C TYR A 305 17.24 -3.67 -17.59
N GLN A 306 17.79 -2.90 -16.65
CA GLN A 306 19.18 -2.43 -16.68
C GLN A 306 19.85 -2.69 -15.33
N PRO A 307 21.12 -3.13 -15.32
CA PRO A 307 21.85 -3.34 -14.07
C PRO A 307 22.16 -2.01 -13.39
N ALA A 308 21.68 -1.80 -12.16
CA ALA A 308 22.04 -0.63 -11.37
C ALA A 308 23.53 -0.64 -10.96
N VAL A 309 24.12 -1.83 -10.85
CA VAL A 309 25.54 -2.05 -10.56
C VAL A 309 26.09 -3.19 -11.42
N PRO A 310 27.41 -3.22 -11.74
CA PRO A 310 27.99 -4.28 -12.57
C PRO A 310 27.75 -5.72 -12.05
N ALA A 311 27.66 -5.87 -10.73
CA ALA A 311 27.42 -7.15 -10.04
C ALA A 311 25.96 -7.65 -10.12
N ALA A 312 25.10 -7.01 -10.93
CA ALA A 312 23.70 -7.38 -11.14
C ALA A 312 23.43 -7.56 -12.64
N THR A 313 24.33 -8.19 -13.39
CA THR A 313 24.19 -8.35 -14.84
C THR A 313 23.56 -9.69 -15.22
N LEU A 314 22.58 -9.66 -16.14
CA LEU A 314 21.94 -10.83 -16.73
C LEU A 314 22.50 -11.11 -18.13
N VAL A 315 22.70 -12.39 -18.45
CA VAL A 315 23.32 -12.86 -19.71
C VAL A 315 22.54 -14.03 -20.31
N THR A 316 22.81 -14.36 -21.56
CA THR A 316 22.37 -15.63 -22.16
C THR A 316 23.46 -16.67 -22.02
N LYS A 317 23.08 -17.91 -21.70
CA LYS A 317 23.99 -19.07 -21.61
C LYS A 317 23.42 -20.25 -22.36
N ASN A 318 24.29 -21.07 -22.94
CA ASN A 318 23.92 -22.36 -23.52
C ASN A 318 23.73 -23.45 -22.44
N GLY A 319 23.39 -24.68 -22.86
CA GLY A 319 23.18 -25.82 -21.95
C GLY A 319 24.43 -26.28 -21.19
N SER A 320 25.64 -25.89 -21.61
CA SER A 320 26.90 -26.16 -20.89
C SER A 320 27.31 -25.03 -19.93
N GLY A 321 26.48 -23.99 -19.77
CA GLY A 321 26.76 -22.84 -18.90
C GLY A 321 27.71 -21.81 -19.51
N THR A 322 28.05 -21.93 -20.80
CA THR A 322 28.88 -20.95 -21.51
C THR A 322 28.05 -19.73 -21.87
N GLU A 323 28.56 -18.54 -21.58
CA GLU A 323 27.93 -17.28 -21.98
C GLU A 323 27.88 -17.15 -23.51
N THR A 324 26.70 -16.87 -24.05
CA THR A 324 26.45 -16.74 -25.50
C THR A 324 26.10 -15.31 -25.91
N GLY A 325 25.86 -14.41 -24.94
CA GLY A 325 25.49 -13.02 -25.20
C GLY A 325 25.06 -12.27 -23.94
N THR A 326 24.84 -10.96 -24.09
CA THR A 326 24.40 -10.06 -23.01
C THR A 326 22.97 -9.58 -23.25
N VAL A 327 22.26 -9.24 -22.17
CA VAL A 327 20.94 -8.59 -22.26
C VAL A 327 21.14 -7.11 -22.63
N PRO A 328 20.58 -6.62 -23.75
CA PRO A 328 20.75 -5.23 -24.16
C PRO A 328 19.91 -4.28 -23.30
N ALA A 329 20.29 -3.00 -23.29
CA ALA A 329 19.60 -1.94 -22.55
C ALA A 329 18.13 -1.73 -22.98
N SER A 330 17.76 -2.17 -24.18
CA SER A 330 16.38 -2.18 -24.68
C SER A 330 15.51 -3.29 -24.07
N GLY A 331 16.12 -4.27 -23.38
CA GLY A 331 15.42 -5.45 -22.87
C GLY A 331 14.97 -6.45 -23.93
N LEU A 332 15.11 -6.16 -25.23
CA LEU A 332 14.69 -7.05 -26.32
C LEU A 332 15.87 -7.85 -26.88
N LEU A 333 15.79 -9.18 -26.85
CA LEU A 333 16.82 -10.05 -27.42
C LEU A 333 16.23 -11.30 -28.07
N THR A 334 16.82 -11.70 -29.21
CA THR A 334 16.49 -12.98 -29.85
C THR A 334 17.33 -14.07 -29.23
N LEU A 335 16.68 -15.11 -28.69
CA LEU A 335 17.35 -16.22 -28.01
C LEU A 335 17.71 -17.32 -29.01
N ASN A 336 18.95 -17.79 -28.98
CA ASN A 336 19.36 -18.93 -29.81
C ASN A 336 18.66 -20.21 -29.35
N SER A 337 18.50 -21.17 -30.27
CA SER A 337 17.91 -22.46 -29.93
C SER A 337 18.71 -23.18 -28.85
N GLY A 338 18.03 -23.59 -27.77
CA GLY A 338 18.65 -24.28 -26.63
C GLY A 338 19.33 -23.35 -25.61
N ASP A 339 19.47 -22.05 -25.90
CA ASP A 339 19.97 -21.06 -24.95
C ASP A 339 18.90 -20.70 -23.89
N GLY A 340 19.34 -20.05 -22.82
CA GLY A 340 18.51 -19.62 -21.70
C GLY A 340 19.12 -18.41 -21.01
N VAL A 341 18.34 -17.76 -20.15
CA VAL A 341 18.75 -16.55 -19.43
C VAL A 341 19.19 -16.91 -18.02
N GLU A 342 20.30 -16.33 -17.58
CA GLU A 342 20.88 -16.55 -16.25
C GLU A 342 21.71 -15.33 -15.84
N ALA A 343 22.03 -15.20 -14.55
CA ALA A 343 22.99 -14.21 -14.10
C ALA A 343 24.41 -14.46 -14.64
N SER A 344 25.15 -13.37 -14.84
CA SER A 344 26.58 -13.42 -15.15
C SER A 344 27.36 -14.10 -14.01
N THR A 345 28.56 -14.62 -14.30
CA THR A 345 29.44 -15.21 -13.27
C THR A 345 29.91 -14.21 -12.22
N THR A 346 29.77 -12.90 -12.49
CA THR A 346 30.05 -11.82 -11.55
C THR A 346 28.87 -11.46 -10.63
N ASP A 347 27.71 -12.09 -10.82
CA ASP A 347 26.54 -11.84 -9.96
C ASP A 347 26.80 -12.35 -8.54
N ALA A 348 26.81 -11.42 -7.60
CA ALA A 348 27.07 -11.68 -6.19
C ALA A 348 25.80 -12.17 -5.44
N GLY A 349 25.00 -13.03 -6.06
CA GLY A 349 23.78 -13.56 -5.43
C GLY A 349 22.55 -12.64 -5.51
N ARG A 350 22.65 -11.50 -6.19
CA ARG A 350 21.69 -10.38 -6.12
C ARG A 350 20.44 -10.60 -6.96
N LEU A 351 20.62 -11.15 -8.15
CA LEU A 351 19.53 -11.27 -9.12
C LEU A 351 18.56 -12.41 -8.82
N ARG A 352 17.27 -12.16 -9.07
CA ARG A 352 16.23 -13.18 -9.27
C ARG A 352 15.51 -12.90 -10.59
N TRP A 353 15.12 -13.94 -11.30
CA TRP A 353 14.44 -13.82 -12.59
C TRP A 353 13.43 -14.95 -12.82
N GLY A 354 12.42 -14.71 -13.66
CA GLY A 354 11.36 -15.67 -13.96
C GLY A 354 10.40 -15.15 -15.02
N TRP A 355 9.39 -15.95 -15.38
CA TRP A 355 8.35 -15.51 -16.32
C TRP A 355 7.49 -14.40 -15.70
N ALA A 356 7.34 -13.29 -16.42
CA ALA A 356 6.71 -12.09 -15.88
C ALA A 356 5.19 -12.24 -15.69
N THR A 357 4.51 -12.92 -16.61
CA THR A 357 3.04 -13.03 -16.58
C THR A 357 2.57 -13.90 -15.43
N ASN A 358 3.03 -15.15 -15.36
CA ASN A 358 2.77 -16.08 -14.27
C ASN A 358 4.03 -16.93 -14.07
N GLY A 359 4.63 -16.91 -12.89
CA GLY A 359 5.90 -17.59 -12.67
C GLY A 359 6.46 -17.42 -11.26
N VAL A 360 7.61 -18.03 -11.00
CA VAL A 360 8.34 -17.85 -9.74
C VAL A 360 9.73 -17.31 -10.06
N LEU A 361 10.11 -16.19 -9.45
CA LEU A 361 11.44 -15.63 -9.58
C LEU A 361 12.44 -16.52 -8.85
N ALA A 362 13.47 -16.99 -9.55
CA ALA A 362 14.47 -17.92 -9.05
C ALA A 362 15.88 -17.52 -9.53
N ARG A 363 16.88 -18.35 -9.20
CA ARG A 363 18.25 -18.24 -9.72
C ARG A 363 18.59 -19.34 -10.73
N THR A 364 17.60 -20.12 -11.14
CA THR A 364 17.79 -21.21 -12.10
C THR A 364 17.79 -20.65 -13.51
N ARG A 365 18.67 -21.17 -14.38
CA ARG A 365 18.69 -20.84 -15.81
C ARG A 365 17.28 -20.97 -16.39
N LEU A 366 16.75 -19.87 -16.92
CA LEU A 366 15.41 -19.78 -17.45
C LEU A 366 15.42 -20.11 -18.94
N VAL A 367 14.79 -21.21 -19.32
CA VAL A 367 14.71 -21.69 -20.70
C VAL A 367 13.25 -21.71 -21.12
N PRO A 368 12.90 -21.14 -22.29
CA PRO A 368 11.57 -21.28 -22.87
C PRO A 368 11.12 -22.75 -22.89
N PRO A 369 9.91 -23.07 -22.38
CA PRO A 369 9.42 -24.45 -22.42
C PRO A 369 9.21 -24.91 -23.87
N ALA A 370 9.38 -26.21 -24.10
CA ALA A 370 8.99 -26.81 -25.37
C ALA A 370 7.46 -26.73 -25.53
N LEU A 371 6.99 -26.43 -26.75
CA LEU A 371 5.57 -26.52 -27.06
C LEU A 371 5.08 -27.97 -26.91
N PRO A 372 3.81 -28.20 -26.51
CA PRO A 372 3.28 -29.55 -26.40
C PRO A 372 3.40 -30.31 -27.72
N GLY A 373 3.93 -31.53 -27.69
CA GLY A 373 4.04 -32.40 -28.87
C GLY A 373 2.75 -33.12 -29.25
N THR A 374 1.66 -32.88 -28.53
CA THR A 374 0.36 -33.55 -28.70
C THR A 374 -0.75 -32.52 -28.94
N GLY A 375 -1.78 -32.90 -29.71
CA GLY A 375 -2.83 -32.00 -30.18
C GLY A 375 -3.10 -32.21 -31.67
N SER A 376 -4.32 -31.89 -32.14
CA SER A 376 -4.67 -31.98 -33.56
C SER A 376 -5.21 -30.62 -34.06
N PRO A 377 -4.46 -29.90 -34.92
CA PRO A 377 -3.03 -30.07 -35.19
C PRO A 377 -2.18 -29.81 -33.93
N ALA A 378 -0.93 -30.26 -33.93
CA ALA A 378 0.00 -29.96 -32.84
C ALA A 378 0.26 -28.44 -32.74
N PRO A 379 0.41 -27.87 -31.53
CA PRO A 379 0.73 -26.45 -31.33
C PRO A 379 1.93 -25.99 -32.16
N SER A 380 1.77 -24.91 -32.92
CA SER A 380 2.84 -24.33 -33.74
C SER A 380 2.92 -22.82 -33.57
N LEU A 381 4.03 -22.33 -33.00
CA LEU A 381 4.34 -20.90 -32.90
C LEU A 381 5.69 -20.63 -33.57
N PRO A 382 5.73 -20.29 -34.88
CA PRO A 382 6.97 -19.96 -35.59
C PRO A 382 7.74 -18.81 -34.93
N ARG A 383 7.01 -17.84 -34.37
CA ARG A 383 7.51 -16.79 -33.49
C ARG A 383 6.98 -17.01 -32.08
N GLN A 384 7.90 -17.18 -31.13
CA GLN A 384 7.56 -17.21 -29.70
C GLN A 384 7.98 -15.90 -29.04
N PHE A 385 7.15 -15.40 -28.13
CA PHE A 385 7.44 -14.20 -27.35
C PHE A 385 7.22 -14.49 -25.87
N TYR A 386 8.27 -14.33 -25.08
CA TYR A 386 8.18 -14.45 -23.62
C TYR A 386 8.62 -13.16 -22.97
N ARG A 387 7.99 -12.83 -21.84
CA ARG A 387 8.43 -11.75 -20.98
C ARG A 387 9.10 -12.31 -19.73
N VAL A 388 10.32 -11.84 -19.47
CA VAL A 388 11.12 -12.23 -18.31
C VAL A 388 11.15 -11.05 -17.34
N ALA A 389 10.71 -11.28 -16.11
CA ALA A 389 10.86 -10.32 -15.02
C ALA A 389 12.19 -10.56 -14.31
N VAL A 390 12.92 -9.48 -14.02
CA VAL A 390 14.24 -9.51 -13.37
C VAL A 390 14.26 -8.49 -12.25
N VAL A 391 14.84 -8.88 -11.12
CA VAL A 391 14.98 -8.01 -9.95
C VAL A 391 16.38 -8.16 -9.35
N ASP A 392 17.08 -7.04 -9.17
CA ASP A 392 18.18 -6.97 -8.20
C ASP A 392 17.54 -6.76 -6.83
N THR A 393 17.59 -7.81 -6.00
CA THR A 393 16.92 -7.84 -4.70
C THR A 393 17.40 -6.76 -3.74
N VAL A 394 18.67 -6.35 -3.82
CA VAL A 394 19.26 -5.33 -2.95
C VAL A 394 18.88 -3.93 -3.42
N TRP A 395 18.98 -3.65 -4.73
CA TRP A 395 18.44 -2.40 -5.30
C TRP A 395 16.94 -2.27 -5.00
N SER A 396 16.23 -3.39 -5.15
CA SER A 396 14.78 -3.48 -4.98
C SER A 396 14.30 -3.40 -3.54
N LEU A 397 15.14 -3.48 -2.52
CA LEU A 397 14.68 -3.42 -1.13
C LEU A 397 15.40 -2.35 -0.31
N LEU A 398 16.64 -2.01 -0.65
CA LEU A 398 17.42 -1.01 0.08
C LEU A 398 17.51 0.33 -0.67
N GLY A 399 17.15 0.37 -1.95
CA GLY A 399 17.30 1.55 -2.79
C GLY A 399 18.75 1.77 -3.25
N ASN A 400 19.05 2.98 -3.73
CA ASN A 400 20.41 3.33 -4.15
C ASN A 400 21.31 3.58 -2.94
N ARG A 401 21.95 2.52 -2.44
CA ARG A 401 22.93 2.61 -1.34
C ARG A 401 24.37 2.90 -1.81
N THR A 402 24.54 3.36 -3.05
CA THR A 402 25.82 3.90 -3.54
C THR A 402 25.82 5.43 -3.42
N THR A 403 26.98 6.06 -3.42
CA THR A 403 27.08 7.54 -3.34
C THR A 403 26.91 8.24 -4.70
N THR A 404 26.62 7.48 -5.76
CA THR A 404 26.46 8.00 -7.12
C THR A 404 25.06 7.72 -7.65
N PRO A 405 24.49 8.62 -8.48
CA PRO A 405 23.21 8.36 -9.12
C PRO A 405 23.26 7.11 -10.01
N ALA A 406 22.21 6.30 -9.98
CA ALA A 406 22.02 5.14 -10.83
C ALA A 406 20.55 5.04 -11.24
N LEU A 407 20.30 4.75 -12.51
CA LEU A 407 18.93 4.60 -13.06
C LEU A 407 17.98 5.77 -12.74
N GLY A 408 18.50 7.01 -12.69
CA GLY A 408 17.70 8.20 -12.36
C GLY A 408 17.40 8.40 -10.87
N VAL A 409 17.94 7.55 -9.99
CA VAL A 409 17.82 7.66 -8.53
C VAL A 409 19.15 8.10 -7.95
N GLU A 410 19.16 9.25 -7.28
CA GLU A 410 20.34 9.78 -6.58
C GLU A 410 20.84 8.84 -5.49
N GLY A 411 22.13 8.95 -5.17
CA GLY A 411 22.81 8.12 -4.19
C GLY A 411 22.45 8.40 -2.72
N ASP A 412 22.85 7.46 -1.88
CA ASP A 412 22.95 7.57 -0.43
C ASP A 412 24.01 8.61 -0.03
N ASP A 413 23.89 9.16 1.17
CA ASP A 413 24.81 10.15 1.72
C ASP A 413 26.15 9.56 2.19
N GLY A 414 26.30 8.23 2.14
CA GLY A 414 27.52 7.51 2.49
C GLY A 414 27.87 7.52 3.98
N SER A 415 26.92 7.93 4.84
CA SER A 415 27.14 8.00 6.29
C SER A 415 27.23 6.62 6.96
N ILE A 416 26.57 5.62 6.37
CA ILE A 416 26.59 4.23 6.84
C ILE A 416 27.47 3.40 5.90
N ALA A 417 28.45 2.70 6.47
CA ALA A 417 29.35 1.83 5.71
C ALA A 417 28.58 0.66 5.06
N SER A 418 28.99 0.26 3.86
CA SER A 418 28.28 -0.73 3.04
C SER A 418 28.12 -2.11 3.69
N ASP A 419 29.05 -2.48 4.60
CA ASP A 419 29.01 -3.73 5.35
C ASP A 419 28.05 -3.69 6.56
N LEU A 420 27.57 -2.50 6.93
CA LEU A 420 26.61 -2.30 8.03
C LEU A 420 25.17 -2.14 7.54
N LEU A 421 24.96 -2.03 6.22
CA LEU A 421 23.64 -1.90 5.62
C LEU A 421 22.73 -3.09 5.97
N PRO A 422 21.40 -2.88 5.96
CA PRO A 422 20.44 -3.96 6.17
C PRO A 422 20.68 -5.14 5.23
N GLN A 423 20.48 -6.35 5.73
CA GLN A 423 20.64 -7.56 4.94
C GLN A 423 19.33 -7.91 4.25
N VAL A 424 19.40 -8.22 2.95
CA VAL A 424 18.26 -8.78 2.22
C VAL A 424 18.18 -10.27 2.48
N ARG A 425 17.03 -10.72 2.97
CA ARG A 425 16.71 -12.12 3.24
C ARG A 425 15.85 -12.68 2.12
N ASP A 426 16.26 -13.81 1.56
CA ASP A 426 15.55 -14.50 0.48
C ASP A 426 14.98 -15.82 1.00
N GLN A 427 13.91 -16.33 0.39
CA GLN A 427 13.28 -17.59 0.78
C GLN A 427 12.81 -17.63 2.25
N VAL A 428 12.24 -16.52 2.70
CA VAL A 428 11.63 -16.38 4.03
C VAL A 428 10.10 -16.41 3.95
N VAL A 429 9.44 -16.74 5.05
CA VAL A 429 7.98 -16.61 5.16
C VAL A 429 7.66 -15.16 5.49
N ILE A 430 6.73 -14.57 4.73
CA ILE A 430 6.17 -13.25 5.00
C ILE A 430 4.66 -13.37 4.83
N ASN A 431 3.93 -13.33 5.95
CA ASN A 431 2.48 -13.38 5.98
C ASN A 431 1.95 -12.01 6.38
N HIS A 432 1.12 -11.41 5.53
CA HIS A 432 0.55 -10.09 5.78
C HIS A 432 -0.79 -10.19 6.51
N LEU A 433 -0.96 -9.39 7.56
CA LEU A 433 -2.10 -9.41 8.47
C LEU A 433 -2.91 -8.13 8.27
N VAL A 434 -4.23 -8.25 8.09
CA VAL A 434 -5.08 -7.17 7.57
C VAL A 434 -5.56 -6.23 8.67
N ASP A 435 -5.68 -6.70 9.91
CA ASP A 435 -6.19 -5.90 11.02
C ASP A 435 -5.60 -6.34 12.37
N GLY A 436 -6.08 -5.70 13.42
CA GLY A 436 -5.57 -5.87 14.76
C GLY A 436 -5.84 -7.25 15.38
N PRO A 437 -7.04 -7.84 15.29
CA PRO A 437 -7.29 -9.21 15.75
C PRO A 437 -6.40 -10.25 15.08
N ASP A 438 -6.21 -10.20 13.75
CA ASP A 438 -5.27 -11.11 13.07
C ASP A 438 -3.82 -10.88 13.50
N THR A 439 -3.43 -9.62 13.72
CA THR A 439 -2.11 -9.26 14.23
C THR A 439 -1.84 -9.84 15.62
N LEU A 440 -2.79 -9.69 16.54
CA LEU A 440 -2.69 -10.24 17.89
C LEU A 440 -2.70 -11.78 17.88
N ALA A 441 -3.47 -12.40 16.99
CA ALA A 441 -3.52 -13.85 16.88
C ALA A 441 -2.23 -14.48 16.33
N ALA A 442 -1.63 -13.86 15.33
CA ALA A 442 -0.32 -14.28 14.83
C ALA A 442 0.75 -14.12 15.92
N ALA A 443 0.71 -13.02 16.67
CA ALA A 443 1.64 -12.79 17.76
C ALA A 443 1.47 -13.76 18.93
N ASP A 444 0.24 -14.11 19.31
CA ASP A 444 -0.02 -15.17 20.29
C ASP A 444 0.56 -16.52 19.84
N THR A 445 0.40 -16.85 18.56
CA THR A 445 1.00 -18.06 17.96
C THR A 445 2.52 -18.04 18.09
N VAL A 446 3.18 -16.91 17.78
CA VAL A 446 4.63 -16.75 17.93
C VAL A 446 5.07 -16.90 19.39
N LEU A 447 4.37 -16.25 20.32
CA LEU A 447 4.71 -16.20 21.75
C LEU A 447 4.39 -17.48 22.53
N THR A 448 3.73 -18.47 21.92
CA THR A 448 3.32 -19.73 22.55
C THR A 448 3.96 -20.96 21.91
N ARG A 449 4.89 -20.77 20.97
CA ARG A 449 5.62 -21.85 20.29
C ARG A 449 6.26 -22.81 21.31
N ALA A 450 6.30 -24.11 21.02
CA ALA A 450 6.98 -25.07 21.87
C ALA A 450 8.52 -24.87 21.85
N GLN A 451 9.22 -25.35 22.89
CA GLN A 451 10.69 -25.32 22.97
C GLN A 451 11.29 -23.91 22.85
N GLN A 452 10.67 -22.93 23.52
CA GLN A 452 11.16 -21.55 23.55
C GLN A 452 12.53 -21.51 24.24
N ASN A 453 13.52 -20.98 23.54
CA ASN A 453 14.81 -20.63 24.12
C ASN A 453 14.83 -19.16 24.52
N MET A 454 14.23 -18.30 23.69
CA MET A 454 14.18 -16.87 23.93
C MET A 454 12.87 -16.27 23.42
N VAL A 455 12.34 -15.33 24.18
CA VAL A 455 11.14 -14.54 23.85
C VAL A 455 11.48 -13.08 24.14
N LEU A 456 11.13 -12.17 23.23
CA LEU A 456 11.27 -10.73 23.44
C LEU A 456 9.97 -10.03 23.04
N ALA A 457 9.61 -8.99 23.80
CA ALA A 457 8.42 -8.19 23.54
C ALA A 457 8.76 -6.70 23.59
N VAL A 458 8.68 -6.04 22.45
CA VAL A 458 8.82 -4.59 22.33
C VAL A 458 7.48 -4.06 21.89
N SER A 459 6.94 -3.07 22.57
CA SER A 459 5.70 -2.41 22.16
C SER A 459 5.58 -1.05 22.84
N PRO A 460 4.87 -0.05 22.28
CA PRO A 460 4.65 1.20 23.01
C PRO A 460 3.96 0.95 24.37
N VAL A 461 3.04 -0.03 24.41
CA VAL A 461 2.31 -0.48 25.60
C VAL A 461 2.23 -2.00 25.61
N ILE A 462 2.49 -2.62 26.76
CA ILE A 462 2.30 -4.06 26.99
C ILE A 462 1.22 -4.24 28.06
N ASP A 463 0.07 -4.81 27.67
CA ASP A 463 -1.05 -5.18 28.55
C ASP A 463 -1.21 -6.71 28.60
N GLY A 464 -0.93 -7.31 29.77
CA GLY A 464 -1.10 -8.74 30.01
C GLY A 464 -2.53 -9.17 30.39
N ALA A 465 -3.43 -8.20 30.62
CA ALA A 465 -4.71 -8.41 31.32
C ALA A 465 -5.93 -8.45 30.39
N PHE A 466 -5.78 -8.99 29.18
CA PHE A 466 -6.89 -9.22 28.25
C PHE A 466 -6.69 -10.48 27.41
N THR A 467 -7.79 -11.10 26.97
CA THR A 467 -7.72 -12.27 26.08
C THR A 467 -7.32 -11.86 24.67
N VAL A 468 -6.43 -12.61 24.04
CA VAL A 468 -6.09 -12.50 22.61
C VAL A 468 -6.64 -13.70 21.84
N PRO A 469 -7.00 -13.56 20.55
CA PRO A 469 -7.29 -14.73 19.74
C PRO A 469 -6.02 -15.56 19.52
N THR A 470 -6.18 -16.85 19.23
CA THR A 470 -5.04 -17.78 19.09
C THR A 470 -4.83 -18.25 17.65
N GLN A 471 -5.70 -17.84 16.72
CA GLN A 471 -5.64 -18.19 15.30
C GLN A 471 -6.16 -17.04 14.44
N VAL A 472 -5.47 -16.74 13.34
CA VAL A 472 -5.84 -15.71 12.36
C VAL A 472 -7.10 -16.08 11.57
N GLY A 473 -7.65 -15.11 10.84
CA GLY A 473 -8.78 -15.27 9.93
C GLY A 473 -10.12 -15.29 10.69
N ALA A 474 -11.07 -16.12 10.24
CA ALA A 474 -12.40 -16.18 10.83
C ALA A 474 -12.39 -16.48 12.35
N ASN A 475 -11.37 -17.20 12.84
CA ASN A 475 -11.22 -17.56 14.25
C ASN A 475 -10.72 -16.40 15.13
N ALA A 476 -10.11 -15.35 14.55
CA ALA A 476 -9.77 -14.12 15.27
C ALA A 476 -10.95 -13.14 15.35
N HIS A 477 -12.03 -13.41 14.60
CA HIS A 477 -13.09 -12.45 14.31
C HIS A 477 -14.45 -12.87 14.87
N TRP A 478 -15.36 -11.89 14.99
CA TRP A 478 -16.75 -12.16 15.28
C TRP A 478 -17.41 -12.97 14.14
N PRO A 479 -18.28 -13.95 14.43
CA PRO A 479 -18.79 -14.36 15.73
C PRO A 479 -18.02 -15.55 16.34
N ALA A 480 -16.84 -15.93 15.85
CA ALA A 480 -16.07 -17.02 16.44
C ALA A 480 -15.38 -16.59 17.75
N PHE A 481 -14.85 -15.37 17.78
CA PHE A 481 -14.11 -14.82 18.90
C PHE A 481 -14.81 -13.61 19.55
N PRO A 482 -14.87 -13.53 20.89
CA PRO A 482 -14.48 -14.55 21.88
C PRO A 482 -15.41 -15.77 21.77
N ALA A 483 -14.94 -16.95 22.17
CA ALA A 483 -15.76 -18.16 22.11
C ALA A 483 -17.09 -17.97 22.88
N LEU A 484 -18.18 -18.54 22.35
CA LEU A 484 -19.45 -18.56 23.04
C LEU A 484 -19.37 -19.55 24.23
N ALA A 485 -19.79 -19.13 25.42
CA ALA A 485 -19.94 -20.03 26.55
C ALA A 485 -20.96 -21.13 26.25
N ALA A 486 -20.87 -22.28 26.94
CA ALA A 486 -21.78 -23.39 26.73
C ALA A 486 -23.25 -22.92 26.80
N THR A 487 -23.98 -23.12 25.70
CA THR A 487 -25.32 -22.58 25.49
C THR A 487 -26.36 -23.49 26.15
N PRO A 488 -27.18 -23.03 27.12
CA PRO A 488 -28.25 -23.86 27.67
C PRO A 488 -29.28 -24.23 26.58
N PRO A 489 -29.88 -25.43 26.62
CA PRO A 489 -30.89 -25.84 25.64
C PRO A 489 -32.04 -24.83 25.54
N GLY A 490 -32.44 -24.48 24.32
CA GLY A 490 -33.56 -23.55 24.07
C GLY A 490 -33.21 -22.05 24.12
N THR A 491 -31.92 -21.69 24.25
CA THR A 491 -31.50 -20.28 24.26
C THR A 491 -31.11 -19.80 22.85
N SER A 492 -31.64 -18.63 22.45
CA SER A 492 -31.41 -18.04 21.12
C SER A 492 -30.17 -17.15 21.07
N THR A 493 -29.37 -17.31 20.03
CA THR A 493 -28.20 -16.47 19.71
C THR A 493 -28.48 -15.41 18.64
N SER A 494 -29.71 -15.38 18.11
CA SER A 494 -30.25 -14.36 17.22
C SER A 494 -31.30 -13.50 17.93
N PHE A 495 -31.65 -12.35 17.34
CA PHE A 495 -32.76 -11.53 17.84
C PHE A 495 -34.09 -12.29 17.82
N ALA A 496 -34.93 -12.01 18.81
CA ALA A 496 -36.36 -12.30 18.74
C ALA A 496 -37.00 -11.51 17.59
N THR A 497 -38.17 -11.98 17.12
CA THR A 497 -38.94 -11.30 16.07
C THR A 497 -40.29 -10.85 16.64
N PRO A 498 -40.55 -9.54 16.79
CA PRO A 498 -39.62 -8.42 16.58
C PRO A 498 -38.54 -8.33 17.69
N PRO A 499 -37.40 -7.65 17.44
CA PRO A 499 -36.35 -7.53 18.45
C PRO A 499 -36.81 -6.72 19.67
N ALA A 500 -36.45 -7.20 20.86
CA ALA A 500 -36.64 -6.44 22.09
C ALA A 500 -35.81 -5.15 22.06
N SER A 501 -36.38 -4.06 22.59
CA SER A 501 -35.69 -2.77 22.68
C SER A 501 -34.83 -2.72 23.94
N PRO A 502 -33.53 -2.38 23.86
CA PRO A 502 -32.68 -2.20 25.04
C PRO A 502 -33.07 -0.97 25.87
N LYS A 503 -33.93 -0.07 25.35
CA LYS A 503 -34.48 1.07 26.09
C LYS A 503 -35.42 0.62 27.22
N ASP A 504 -36.09 -0.51 27.07
CA ASP A 504 -37.11 -0.96 28.01
C ASP A 504 -36.44 -1.49 29.28
N GLY A 505 -36.50 -0.70 30.36
CA GLY A 505 -35.88 -1.04 31.65
C GLY A 505 -34.39 -0.70 31.75
N ILE A 506 -33.88 0.18 30.88
CA ILE A 506 -32.50 0.67 30.97
C ILE A 506 -32.28 1.56 32.20
N THR A 507 -31.16 1.39 32.89
CA THR A 507 -30.78 2.20 34.05
C THR A 507 -29.33 2.69 33.95
N ALA A 508 -29.00 3.79 34.62
CA ALA A 508 -27.63 4.31 34.71
C ALA A 508 -27.32 4.84 36.11
N ALA A 509 -26.10 4.63 36.58
CA ALA A 509 -25.64 5.08 37.89
C ALA A 509 -24.14 5.46 37.86
N TRP A 510 -23.77 6.49 38.61
CA TRP A 510 -22.36 6.85 38.80
C TRP A 510 -21.61 5.76 39.57
N THR A 511 -20.34 5.56 39.26
CA THR A 511 -19.39 4.86 40.13
C THR A 511 -18.93 5.76 41.28
N SER A 512 -18.02 5.28 42.14
CA SER A 512 -17.34 6.14 43.11
C SER A 512 -16.53 7.26 42.42
N GLY A 513 -16.02 7.03 41.21
CA GLY A 513 -15.33 8.02 40.38
C GLY A 513 -16.27 8.80 39.45
N GLN A 514 -15.73 9.20 38.29
CA GLN A 514 -16.43 9.93 37.22
C GLN A 514 -16.99 8.99 36.12
N ASP A 515 -16.95 7.68 36.33
CA ASP A 515 -17.48 6.71 35.36
C ASP A 515 -18.96 6.41 35.63
N VAL A 516 -19.67 5.93 34.61
CA VAL A 516 -21.10 5.56 34.68
C VAL A 516 -21.28 4.11 34.28
N VAL A 517 -22.06 3.35 35.04
CA VAL A 517 -22.49 2.01 34.66
C VAL A 517 -23.90 2.08 34.08
N VAL A 518 -24.04 1.65 32.83
CA VAL A 518 -25.34 1.50 32.15
C VAL A 518 -25.75 0.04 32.18
N THR A 519 -26.97 -0.24 32.64
CA THR A 519 -27.51 -1.60 32.71
C THR A 519 -28.68 -1.75 31.75
N ILE A 520 -28.54 -2.67 30.80
CA ILE A 520 -29.63 -3.13 29.94
C ILE A 520 -30.29 -4.34 30.62
N ALA A 521 -31.62 -4.30 30.73
CA ALA A 521 -32.39 -5.36 31.39
C ALA A 521 -32.16 -6.75 30.74
N ALA A 522 -32.38 -7.80 31.53
CA ALA A 522 -32.34 -9.18 31.03
C ALA A 522 -33.27 -9.36 29.82
N ASP A 523 -32.90 -10.29 28.93
CA ASP A 523 -33.65 -10.68 27.72
C ASP A 523 -33.81 -9.57 26.66
N LYS A 524 -33.15 -8.41 26.82
CA LYS A 524 -33.13 -7.34 25.81
C LYS A 524 -32.00 -7.47 24.78
N ALA A 525 -31.06 -8.39 25.01
CA ALA A 525 -30.00 -8.76 24.07
C ALA A 525 -29.95 -10.30 23.96
N PRO A 526 -29.73 -10.87 22.76
CA PRO A 526 -29.58 -12.32 22.60
C PRO A 526 -28.40 -12.88 23.39
N HIS A 527 -28.43 -14.17 23.71
CA HIS A 527 -27.33 -14.82 24.42
C HIS A 527 -26.04 -14.74 23.60
N GLY A 528 -24.96 -14.32 24.25
CA GLY A 528 -23.65 -14.19 23.63
C GLY A 528 -23.54 -13.05 22.63
N ALA A 529 -24.53 -12.16 22.52
CA ALA A 529 -24.47 -10.99 21.67
C ALA A 529 -23.49 -9.95 22.22
N HIS A 530 -22.77 -9.28 21.32
CA HIS A 530 -21.94 -8.15 21.68
C HIS A 530 -22.81 -6.89 21.79
N VAL A 531 -22.69 -6.18 22.89
CA VAL A 531 -23.37 -4.91 23.15
C VAL A 531 -22.30 -3.82 23.22
N ARG A 532 -22.39 -2.80 22.38
CA ARG A 532 -21.57 -1.59 22.43
C ARG A 532 -22.45 -0.36 22.64
N ILE A 533 -22.04 0.51 23.54
CA ILE A 533 -22.70 1.78 23.84
C ILE A 533 -21.76 2.91 23.46
N TYR A 534 -22.23 3.85 22.65
CA TYR A 534 -21.54 5.08 22.29
C TYR A 534 -22.23 6.28 22.97
N PRO A 535 -21.63 6.91 23.99
CA PRO A 535 -22.18 8.14 24.54
C PRO A 535 -22.12 9.27 23.50
N GLN A 536 -23.20 10.04 23.39
CA GLN A 536 -23.22 11.22 22.53
C GLN A 536 -22.59 12.40 23.27
N GLN A 537 -21.58 13.01 22.64
CA GLN A 537 -20.86 14.17 23.15
C GLN A 537 -21.25 15.38 22.31
N PHE A 538 -21.92 16.36 22.92
CA PHE A 538 -22.31 17.59 22.23
C PHE A 538 -21.12 18.53 22.14
N VAL A 539 -20.83 18.99 20.93
CA VAL A 539 -19.75 19.95 20.67
C VAL A 539 -20.39 21.29 20.38
N THR A 540 -19.98 22.33 21.11
CA THR A 540 -20.40 23.70 20.82
C THR A 540 -19.73 24.14 19.53
N LEU A 541 -20.51 24.36 18.48
CA LEU A 541 -20.00 24.84 17.19
C LEU A 541 -20.15 26.36 17.09
N PRO A 542 -19.11 27.09 16.65
CA PRO A 542 -19.21 28.52 16.40
C PRO A 542 -20.15 28.86 15.22
N ALA A 543 -20.34 27.93 14.27
CA ALA A 543 -21.32 28.01 13.18
C ALA A 543 -21.71 26.60 12.70
N ILE A 544 -22.88 26.45 12.06
CA ILE A 544 -23.28 25.19 11.41
C ILE A 544 -22.49 25.05 10.09
N THR A 545 -21.36 24.33 10.14
CA THR A 545 -20.50 24.03 8.99
C THR A 545 -20.29 22.51 8.87
N ALA A 546 -19.16 22.03 8.32
CA ALA A 546 -18.87 20.61 8.10
C ALA A 546 -18.57 19.80 9.39
N GLU A 547 -18.64 20.44 10.55
CA GLU A 547 -18.38 19.84 11.86
C GLU A 547 -19.69 19.29 12.46
N PRO A 548 -19.71 18.05 12.97
CA PRO A 548 -20.93 17.46 13.51
C PRO A 548 -21.31 18.10 14.85
N SER A 549 -22.61 18.36 15.05
CA SER A 549 -23.14 18.94 16.30
C SER A 549 -23.06 17.99 17.50
N PHE A 550 -22.83 16.69 17.25
CA PHE A 550 -22.50 15.71 18.28
C PHE A 550 -21.55 14.63 17.73
N LEU A 551 -20.66 14.14 18.60
CA LEU A 551 -19.74 13.05 18.32
C LEU A 551 -20.14 11.81 19.12
N ARG A 552 -19.79 10.62 18.62
CA ARG A 552 -19.88 9.37 19.39
C ARG A 552 -18.58 9.15 20.14
N GLY A 553 -18.61 9.16 21.47
CA GLY A 553 -17.46 8.83 22.31
C GLY A 553 -17.13 7.34 22.29
N ASP A 554 -15.97 6.95 22.81
CA ASP A 554 -15.47 5.56 22.79
C ASP A 554 -16.36 4.58 23.56
N GLY A 555 -16.97 5.06 24.65
CA GLY A 555 -18.03 4.38 25.35
C GLY A 555 -17.60 3.09 26.06
N GLY A 556 -18.44 2.06 25.97
CA GLY A 556 -18.25 0.79 26.68
C GLY A 556 -18.87 -0.39 25.93
N ALA A 557 -18.40 -1.60 26.23
CA ALA A 557 -18.92 -2.82 25.63
C ALA A 557 -19.01 -3.99 26.63
N ALA A 558 -19.87 -4.95 26.34
CA ALA A 558 -20.00 -6.21 27.07
C ALA A 558 -20.51 -7.34 26.16
N ILE A 559 -20.44 -8.59 26.64
CA ILE A 559 -21.09 -9.75 26.02
C ILE A 559 -22.32 -10.14 26.85
N ALA A 560 -23.50 -10.10 26.25
CA ALA A 560 -24.75 -10.41 26.92
C ALA A 560 -24.84 -11.89 27.32
N GLN A 561 -25.42 -12.15 28.49
CA GLN A 561 -25.65 -13.50 29.02
C GLN A 561 -27.15 -13.73 29.18
N VAL A 562 -27.59 -14.97 28.96
CA VAL A 562 -29.02 -15.29 29.00
C VAL A 562 -29.55 -15.16 30.43
N GLY A 563 -30.75 -14.56 30.58
CA GLY A 563 -31.37 -14.37 31.89
C GLY A 563 -30.63 -13.41 32.83
N GLN A 564 -29.62 -12.68 32.36
CA GLN A 564 -28.85 -11.72 33.15
C GLN A 564 -28.90 -10.32 32.51
N PRO A 565 -29.02 -9.25 33.31
CA PRO A 565 -28.82 -7.89 32.81
C PRO A 565 -27.39 -7.70 32.27
N ALA A 566 -27.25 -6.96 31.18
CA ALA A 566 -25.94 -6.58 30.66
C ALA A 566 -25.54 -5.24 31.28
N ALA A 567 -24.51 -5.24 32.14
CA ALA A 567 -23.96 -4.03 32.74
C ALA A 567 -22.68 -3.60 31.99
N ILE A 568 -22.63 -2.33 31.57
CA ILE A 568 -21.59 -1.76 30.71
C ILE A 568 -20.99 -0.54 31.40
N LEU A 569 -19.68 -0.54 31.58
CA LEU A 569 -18.93 0.60 32.11
C LEU A 569 -18.63 1.60 31.00
N LEU A 570 -19.07 2.84 31.16
CA LEU A 570 -18.69 3.98 30.33
C LEU A 570 -17.69 4.84 31.11
N ARG A 571 -16.47 4.97 30.57
CA ARG A 571 -15.43 5.79 31.19
C ARG A 571 -15.70 7.27 30.94
N ASN A 572 -15.81 8.05 32.01
CA ASN A 572 -16.06 9.50 32.02
C ASN A 572 -16.92 10.01 30.83
N PRO A 573 -18.17 9.54 30.66
CA PRO A 573 -18.96 9.84 29.45
C PRO A 573 -19.36 11.31 29.32
N PHE A 574 -19.23 12.09 30.41
CA PHE A 574 -19.49 13.53 30.47
C PHE A 574 -18.22 14.39 30.33
N GLN A 575 -17.05 13.79 30.10
CA GLN A 575 -15.76 14.50 29.96
C GLN A 575 -15.47 15.48 31.11
N LEU A 576 -15.78 15.07 32.34
CA LEU A 576 -15.51 15.89 33.52
C LEU A 576 -14.00 16.00 33.74
N ALA A 577 -13.51 17.21 34.00
CA ALA A 577 -12.12 17.43 34.38
C ALA A 577 -11.80 16.77 35.74
N PRO A 578 -10.52 16.50 36.06
CA PRO A 578 -10.14 16.01 37.39
C PRO A 578 -10.72 16.91 38.49
N ALA A 579 -11.39 16.32 39.47
CA ALA A 579 -12.10 16.99 40.58
C ALA A 579 -13.31 17.88 40.20
N GLN A 580 -13.73 17.95 38.92
CA GLN A 580 -14.97 18.63 38.55
C GLN A 580 -16.19 17.93 39.19
N PRO A 581 -17.12 18.67 39.82
CA PRO A 581 -18.28 18.08 40.46
C PRO A 581 -19.23 17.42 39.45
N LYS A 582 -19.88 16.34 39.88
CA LYS A 582 -20.91 15.64 39.10
C LYS A 582 -22.13 16.58 38.90
N PRO A 583 -22.75 16.62 37.70
CA PRO A 583 -23.94 17.43 37.47
C PRO A 583 -25.12 17.02 38.39
N PRO A 584 -25.91 17.97 38.93
CA PRO A 584 -27.02 17.68 39.83
C PRO A 584 -28.22 16.99 39.14
N SER A 585 -28.29 17.04 37.81
CA SER A 585 -29.26 16.32 36.99
C SER A 585 -28.57 15.80 35.73
N ALA A 586 -27.82 14.71 35.87
CA ALA A 586 -27.09 14.09 34.77
C ALA A 586 -28.04 13.23 33.92
N ASN A 587 -28.22 13.61 32.64
CA ASN A 587 -28.91 12.79 31.64
C ASN A 587 -27.88 12.34 30.61
N LEU A 588 -27.78 11.03 30.41
CA LEU A 588 -26.88 10.43 29.43
C LEU A 588 -27.69 10.09 28.17
N THR A 589 -27.28 10.64 27.02
CA THR A 589 -27.79 10.24 25.70
C THR A 589 -26.73 9.41 25.00
N MET A 590 -27.14 8.28 24.42
CA MET A 590 -26.23 7.29 23.84
C MET A 590 -26.87 6.52 22.68
N ASP A 591 -26.01 5.96 21.83
CA ASP A 591 -26.40 5.01 20.82
C ASP A 591 -25.98 3.60 21.24
N ILE A 592 -26.89 2.64 21.15
CA ILE A 592 -26.67 1.25 21.55
C ILE A 592 -26.63 0.37 20.30
N VAL A 593 -25.56 -0.39 20.12
CA VAL A 593 -25.39 -1.36 19.05
C VAL A 593 -25.37 -2.74 19.65
N ILE A 594 -26.24 -3.63 19.16
CA ILE A 594 -26.23 -5.05 19.54
C ILE A 594 -25.95 -5.88 18.29
N ALA A 595 -24.86 -6.63 18.32
CA ALA A 595 -24.45 -7.57 17.30
C ALA A 595 -24.70 -9.00 17.81
N PRO A 596 -25.70 -9.73 17.30
CA PRO A 596 -25.93 -11.13 17.66
C PRO A 596 -24.83 -12.03 17.05
N ARG A 597 -24.72 -13.26 17.55
CA ARG A 597 -23.82 -14.27 16.94
C ARG A 597 -24.36 -14.74 15.59
N VAL A 598 -25.69 -14.73 15.43
CA VAL A 598 -26.39 -15.11 14.20
C VAL A 598 -27.30 -13.97 13.76
N GLY A 599 -27.10 -13.52 12.52
CA GLY A 599 -27.86 -12.44 11.89
C GLY A 599 -27.19 -11.08 11.95
N ASN A 600 -27.91 -10.06 11.46
CA ASN A 600 -27.38 -8.70 11.34
C ASN A 600 -27.42 -7.95 12.68
N ARG A 601 -26.44 -7.05 12.87
CA ARG A 601 -26.48 -6.10 13.99
C ARG A 601 -27.70 -5.17 13.92
N LYS A 602 -28.12 -4.64 15.07
CA LYS A 602 -29.09 -3.54 15.16
C LYS A 602 -28.54 -2.40 16.00
N MET A 603 -28.98 -1.18 15.68
CA MET A 603 -28.63 0.04 16.40
C MET A 603 -29.90 0.74 16.87
N TRP A 604 -29.89 1.18 18.12
CA TRP A 604 -30.89 2.06 18.71
C TRP A 604 -30.22 3.39 19.02
N GLY A 605 -30.54 4.42 18.24
CA GLY A 605 -29.95 5.75 18.38
C GLY A 605 -30.69 6.62 19.40
N ALA A 606 -29.96 7.59 19.97
CA ALA A 606 -30.47 8.62 20.87
C ALA A 606 -31.31 8.07 22.05
N VAL A 607 -30.84 6.97 22.66
CA VAL A 607 -31.42 6.44 23.89
C VAL A 607 -30.96 7.33 25.05
N SER A 608 -31.91 7.94 25.77
CA SER A 608 -31.62 8.80 26.93
C SER A 608 -32.01 8.11 28.24
N VAL A 609 -31.17 8.24 29.26
CA VAL A 609 -31.39 7.71 30.61
C VAL A 609 -30.86 8.69 31.66
N SER A 610 -31.61 8.88 32.75
CA SER A 610 -31.14 9.67 33.88
C SER A 610 -30.13 8.89 34.72
N VAL A 611 -29.03 9.54 35.10
CA VAL A 611 -27.92 8.92 35.85
C VAL A 611 -28.15 9.15 37.35
N SER A 612 -28.38 8.05 38.07
CA SER A 612 -28.54 8.08 39.53
C SER A 612 -27.21 8.32 40.27
N ALA A 613 -27.28 8.85 41.50
CA ALA A 613 -26.13 9.36 42.25
C ALA A 613 -25.00 8.34 42.57
N GLY A 614 -25.30 7.03 42.53
CA GLY A 614 -24.31 5.98 42.78
C GLY A 614 -23.97 5.74 44.26
N PRO A 615 -22.92 4.94 44.57
CA PRO A 615 -22.02 4.30 43.61
C PRO A 615 -22.57 2.95 43.10
N ALA A 616 -22.66 2.79 41.79
CA ALA A 616 -22.79 1.49 41.15
C ALA A 616 -21.49 0.68 41.28
N SER A 617 -21.63 -0.63 41.43
CA SER A 617 -20.53 -1.58 41.36
C SER A 617 -19.96 -1.65 39.94
N LEU A 618 -18.63 -1.74 39.82
CA LEU A 618 -17.98 -1.96 38.53
C LEU A 618 -18.41 -3.33 37.95
N PRO A 619 -18.90 -3.39 36.70
CA PRO A 619 -19.26 -4.66 36.08
C PRO A 619 -18.02 -5.51 35.82
N ALA A 620 -18.21 -6.82 35.76
CA ALA A 620 -17.16 -7.73 35.30
C ALA A 620 -16.78 -7.41 33.85
N ASP A 621 -15.49 -7.32 33.58
CA ASP A 621 -14.99 -7.07 32.25
C ASP A 621 -15.08 -8.35 31.40
N SER A 622 -15.98 -8.34 30.41
CA SER A 622 -16.21 -9.47 29.50
C SER A 622 -15.01 -9.79 28.59
N PHE A 623 -14.01 -8.90 28.54
CA PHE A 623 -12.83 -9.05 27.70
C PHE A 623 -11.52 -9.20 28.51
N ALA A 624 -11.62 -9.23 29.84
CA ALA A 624 -10.51 -9.53 30.71
C ALA A 624 -10.07 -10.99 30.53
N GLY A 625 -8.78 -11.23 30.73
CA GLY A 625 -8.17 -12.55 30.65
C GLY A 625 -6.67 -12.44 30.82
N THR A 626 -5.98 -13.55 30.67
CA THR A 626 -4.52 -13.61 30.60
C THR A 626 -4.09 -13.87 29.16
N ASN A 627 -2.92 -13.36 28.79
CA ASN A 627 -2.26 -13.63 27.51
C ASN A 627 -0.80 -14.04 27.74
N PRO A 628 -0.04 -14.47 26.71
CA PRO A 628 1.33 -14.96 26.89
C PRO A 628 2.28 -13.98 27.58
N LEU A 629 2.05 -12.67 27.46
CA LEU A 629 2.90 -11.66 28.11
C LEU A 629 2.59 -11.47 29.61
N SER A 630 1.47 -12.00 30.12
CA SER A 630 1.12 -11.89 31.55
C SER A 630 2.11 -12.57 32.49
N ALA A 631 2.86 -13.56 32.00
CA ALA A 631 3.87 -14.31 32.76
C ALA A 631 5.30 -13.99 32.33
N MET A 632 5.48 -13.08 31.37
CA MET A 632 6.79 -12.73 30.84
C MET A 632 7.57 -11.89 31.85
N LEU A 633 8.87 -12.14 31.96
CA LEU A 633 9.74 -11.35 32.83
C LEU A 633 10.03 -10.02 32.13
N GLY A 634 9.78 -8.91 32.81
CA GLY A 634 9.95 -7.58 32.23
C GLY A 634 11.36 -7.26 31.71
N GLN A 635 12.39 -8.01 32.10
CA GLN A 635 13.74 -7.84 31.55
C GLN A 635 13.78 -8.16 30.04
N PHE A 636 12.86 -8.96 29.53
CA PHE A 636 12.75 -9.27 28.10
C PHE A 636 11.72 -8.37 27.39
N GLU A 637 11.23 -7.35 28.08
CA GLU A 637 10.21 -6.43 27.62
C GLU A 637 10.78 -5.01 27.44
N SER A 638 10.26 -4.30 26.45
CA SER A 638 10.49 -2.86 26.27
C SER A 638 9.18 -2.12 26.03
N VAL A 639 9.01 -0.99 26.70
CA VAL A 639 7.87 -0.08 26.55
C VAL A 639 8.31 1.30 26.07
N SER A 640 7.45 2.06 25.39
CA SER A 640 7.80 3.43 24.95
C SER A 640 6.67 4.42 25.26
N PRO A 641 6.58 4.89 26.52
CA PRO A 641 5.60 5.88 26.93
C PRO A 641 5.77 7.19 26.16
N SER A 642 4.72 7.73 25.55
CA SER A 642 4.79 9.01 24.84
C SER A 642 3.49 9.78 25.02
N PRO A 643 3.39 10.63 26.06
CA PRO A 643 2.17 11.38 26.36
C PRO A 643 1.67 12.23 25.19
N TYR A 644 2.59 12.73 24.35
CA TYR A 644 2.29 13.41 23.09
C TYR A 644 1.34 12.65 22.18
N PHE A 645 1.45 11.32 22.16
CA PHE A 645 0.63 10.43 21.34
C PHE A 645 -0.42 9.68 22.17
N GLY A 646 -0.73 10.20 23.36
CA GLY A 646 -1.73 9.63 24.26
C GLY A 646 -1.26 8.37 24.99
N ILE A 647 0.04 8.07 24.96
CA ILE A 647 0.62 6.91 25.65
C ILE A 647 1.12 7.36 27.03
N PRO A 648 0.48 6.94 28.15
CA PRO A 648 0.79 7.48 29.48
C PRO A 648 2.23 7.25 29.92
N ALA A 649 2.86 8.27 30.54
CA ALA A 649 4.19 8.16 31.12
C ALA A 649 4.21 7.12 32.25
N THR A 650 5.24 6.27 32.27
CA THR A 650 5.45 5.27 33.33
C THR A 650 6.65 5.59 34.22
N VAL A 651 7.35 6.71 33.98
CA VAL A 651 8.53 7.15 34.74
C VAL A 651 8.42 8.61 35.11
N THR A 652 8.81 8.94 36.33
CA THR A 652 8.91 10.32 36.83
C THR A 652 10.28 10.90 36.48
N PRO A 653 10.38 12.09 35.84
CA PRO A 653 11.67 12.73 35.56
C PRO A 653 12.47 12.94 36.86
N PRO A 654 13.81 12.82 36.83
CA PRO A 654 14.63 13.04 38.02
C PRO A 654 14.54 14.49 38.50
N GLY A 655 14.55 14.70 39.82
CA GLY A 655 14.33 16.01 40.45
C GLY A 655 15.48 17.02 40.32
N ALA A 656 16.59 16.69 39.64
CA ALA A 656 17.75 17.57 39.44
C ALA A 656 18.07 17.73 37.94
N ALA A 657 18.46 18.95 37.54
CA ALA A 657 18.81 19.27 36.16
C ALA A 657 20.07 18.50 35.70
N PRO A 658 20.02 17.78 34.56
CA PRO A 658 21.19 17.08 34.03
C PRO A 658 22.30 18.04 33.56
N GLY A 659 23.57 17.66 33.74
CA GLY A 659 24.73 18.50 33.41
C GLY A 659 25.12 18.62 31.92
N GLY A 660 24.28 18.14 30.98
CA GLY A 660 24.55 18.16 29.52
C GLY A 660 23.62 17.22 28.73
N VAL A 661 23.72 17.24 27.39
CA VAL A 661 22.83 16.47 26.48
C VAL A 661 22.85 14.98 26.77
N THR A 662 24.02 14.35 26.89
CA THR A 662 24.14 12.93 27.22
C THR A 662 23.50 12.60 28.57
N GLY A 663 23.72 13.46 29.58
CA GLY A 663 23.08 13.30 30.90
C GLY A 663 21.56 13.46 30.84
N PHE A 664 21.07 14.30 29.95
CA PHE A 664 19.66 14.51 29.71
C PHE A 664 19.00 13.33 28.98
N VAL A 665 19.57 12.85 27.87
CA VAL A 665 19.07 11.65 27.16
C VAL A 665 19.07 10.42 28.08
N ARG A 666 20.08 10.27 28.94
CA ARG A 666 20.10 9.22 29.99
C ARG A 666 18.99 9.37 31.02
N SER A 667 18.64 10.59 31.43
CA SER A 667 17.56 10.80 32.39
C SER A 667 16.19 10.35 31.85
N LEU A 668 16.03 10.33 30.52
CA LEU A 668 14.86 9.79 29.83
C LEU A 668 14.95 8.27 29.61
N ALA A 669 16.17 7.72 29.62
CA ALA A 669 16.44 6.30 29.56
C ALA A 669 16.12 5.67 30.93
N SER A 670 14.87 5.28 31.14
CA SER A 670 14.57 4.37 32.24
C SER A 670 15.15 3.00 31.92
N GLU A 671 16.32 2.72 32.50
CA GLU A 671 16.98 1.41 32.51
C GLU A 671 16.37 0.49 33.61
N GLN A 672 15.18 0.84 34.11
CA GLN A 672 14.37 -0.03 34.94
C GLN A 672 13.70 -1.10 34.08
N VAL A 673 13.01 -2.02 34.74
CA VAL A 673 12.31 -3.14 34.10
C VAL A 673 10.80 -2.86 34.11
N PRO A 674 10.10 -2.85 32.97
CA PRO A 674 10.60 -3.01 31.59
C PRO A 674 11.34 -1.77 31.05
N ARG A 675 12.27 -1.98 30.12
CA ARG A 675 13.19 -0.93 29.62
C ARG A 675 12.48 0.04 28.67
N GLN A 676 12.78 1.33 28.79
CA GLN A 676 12.25 2.36 27.87
C GLN A 676 13.19 2.78 26.74
N GLY A 677 14.49 2.56 26.94
CA GLY A 677 15.55 2.91 26.00
C GLY A 677 15.82 4.42 25.90
N PRO A 678 17.08 4.86 25.75
CA PRO A 678 17.43 6.27 25.56
C PRO A 678 16.72 6.89 24.35
N ARG A 679 16.09 8.06 24.51
CA ARG A 679 15.35 8.75 23.45
C ARG A 679 15.44 10.25 23.60
N LEU A 680 15.17 10.97 22.51
CA LEU A 680 15.00 12.42 22.55
C LEU A 680 13.59 12.79 23.05
N PRO A 681 13.39 13.95 23.69
CA PRO A 681 12.09 14.58 23.92
C PRO A 681 11.20 14.57 22.70
N SER A 682 9.91 14.37 22.93
CA SER A 682 8.88 14.18 21.91
C SER A 682 9.06 12.97 20.96
N MET A 683 10.21 12.29 20.99
CA MET A 683 10.47 11.09 20.19
C MET A 683 9.56 9.96 20.66
N ALA A 684 8.93 9.30 19.70
CA ALA A 684 8.15 8.10 19.94
C ALA A 684 8.87 6.88 19.37
N ARG A 685 8.48 5.71 19.88
CA ARG A 685 8.76 4.41 19.27
C ARG A 685 7.41 3.73 19.12
N PHE A 686 6.96 3.56 17.88
CA PHE A 686 5.62 3.07 17.56
C PHE A 686 5.60 1.59 17.20
N GLU A 687 6.77 0.98 16.99
CA GLU A 687 6.90 -0.41 16.65
C GLU A 687 6.51 -1.33 17.80
N THR A 688 5.71 -2.32 17.48
CA THR A 688 5.55 -3.53 18.26
C THR A 688 6.26 -4.66 17.55
N VAL A 689 7.22 -5.27 18.23
CA VAL A 689 7.97 -6.45 17.77
C VAL A 689 7.85 -7.53 18.82
N LEU A 690 7.21 -8.64 18.46
CA LEU A 690 7.03 -9.80 19.32
C LEU A 690 7.72 -10.97 18.64
N THR A 691 8.71 -11.55 19.30
CA THR A 691 9.59 -12.55 18.68
C THR A 691 9.85 -13.72 19.61
N THR A 692 10.05 -14.89 19.01
CA THR A 692 10.43 -16.11 19.72
C THR A 692 11.45 -16.90 18.91
N GLY A 693 12.52 -17.32 19.58
CA GLY A 693 13.52 -18.25 19.06
C GLY A 693 13.37 -19.60 19.75
N THR A 694 13.20 -20.66 18.96
CA THR A 694 13.06 -22.03 19.47
C THR A 694 14.30 -22.87 19.18
N GLY A 695 14.67 -23.76 20.09
CA GLY A 695 15.83 -24.65 19.97
C GLY A 695 16.49 -24.97 21.31
N ASP A 696 17.52 -25.81 21.30
CA ASP A 696 18.27 -26.21 22.50
C ASP A 696 19.36 -25.20 22.93
N GLY A 697 19.55 -24.13 22.14
CA GLY A 697 20.52 -23.07 22.41
C GLY A 697 21.97 -23.40 22.01
N SER A 698 22.24 -24.58 21.43
CA SER A 698 23.59 -25.00 21.01
C SER A 698 24.02 -24.40 19.65
N GLY A 699 23.06 -23.99 18.83
CA GLY A 699 23.24 -23.40 17.50
C GLY A 699 22.11 -22.43 17.13
N PRO A 700 22.08 -21.92 15.87
CA PRO A 700 21.11 -20.90 15.45
C PRO A 700 19.67 -21.25 15.85
N LEU A 701 18.98 -20.32 16.51
CA LEU A 701 17.57 -20.50 16.86
C LEU A 701 16.66 -20.35 15.64
N ALA A 702 15.53 -21.05 15.66
CA ALA A 702 14.47 -20.89 14.67
C ALA A 702 13.57 -19.71 15.05
N TRP A 703 13.83 -18.55 14.46
CA TRP A 703 13.13 -17.30 14.76
C TRP A 703 11.79 -17.18 14.02
N GLU A 704 10.78 -16.70 14.75
CA GLU A 704 9.54 -16.15 14.21
C GLU A 704 9.23 -14.83 14.92
N ALA A 705 8.64 -13.88 14.20
CA ALA A 705 8.32 -12.57 14.72
C ALA A 705 7.07 -11.96 14.08
N VAL A 706 6.41 -11.07 14.83
CA VAL A 706 5.37 -10.17 14.32
C VAL A 706 5.84 -8.72 14.48
N LEU A 707 5.68 -7.92 13.42
CA LEU A 707 5.90 -6.48 13.41
C LEU A 707 4.58 -5.75 13.08
N THR A 708 4.25 -4.72 13.84
CA THR A 708 3.09 -3.84 13.60
C THR A 708 3.33 -2.47 14.23
N GLY A 709 2.58 -1.44 13.82
CA GLY A 709 2.49 -0.18 14.55
C GLY A 709 1.44 -0.20 15.67
N GLY A 710 0.59 -1.23 15.76
CA GLY A 710 -0.38 -1.38 16.84
C GLY A 710 0.28 -1.79 18.16
N SER A 711 -0.16 -1.24 19.29
CA SER A 711 0.34 -1.60 20.62
C SER A 711 -0.10 -3.02 21.03
N TRP A 712 0.63 -3.70 21.93
CA TRP A 712 0.14 -4.91 22.61
C TRP A 712 -0.85 -4.52 23.71
N ALA A 713 -2.01 -4.03 23.29
CA ALA A 713 -3.03 -3.50 24.16
C ALA A 713 -4.43 -3.76 23.60
N ARG A 714 -5.44 -3.59 24.47
CA ARG A 714 -6.86 -3.77 24.15
C ARG A 714 -7.33 -2.95 22.95
N GLU A 715 -6.72 -1.78 22.69
CA GLU A 715 -7.06 -0.95 21.53
C GLU A 715 -6.81 -1.63 20.18
N THR A 716 -5.80 -2.51 20.11
CA THR A 716 -5.46 -3.27 18.91
C THR A 716 -6.47 -4.39 18.66
N ARG A 717 -7.30 -4.77 19.63
CA ARG A 717 -8.48 -5.61 19.38
C ARG A 717 -9.57 -4.77 18.73
N SER A 718 -9.41 -4.51 17.44
CA SER A 718 -10.27 -3.58 16.71
C SER A 718 -10.38 -3.98 15.24
N ALA A 719 -11.59 -4.36 14.81
CA ALA A 719 -11.94 -4.71 13.43
C ALA A 719 -13.46 -4.52 13.20
N MET A 720 -13.93 -4.70 11.96
CA MET A 720 -15.36 -4.65 11.62
C MET A 720 -16.09 -3.41 12.22
N HIS A 721 -15.49 -2.22 12.08
CA HIS A 721 -15.96 -1.00 12.74
C HIS A 721 -17.38 -0.62 12.33
N SER A 722 -17.76 -0.85 11.07
CA SER A 722 -19.13 -0.68 10.58
C SER A 722 -20.17 -1.54 11.30
N SER A 723 -19.74 -2.58 12.01
CA SER A 723 -20.58 -3.46 12.84
C SER A 723 -20.49 -3.16 14.35
N GLY A 724 -19.76 -2.12 14.74
CA GLY A 724 -19.57 -1.72 16.14
C GLY A 724 -18.41 -2.42 16.84
N ASN A 725 -17.40 -2.93 16.11
CA ASN A 725 -16.29 -3.72 16.69
C ASN A 725 -16.76 -4.94 17.52
N PRO A 726 -17.64 -5.78 16.96
CA PRO A 726 -18.21 -6.89 17.71
C PRO A 726 -17.13 -7.89 18.15
N GLY A 727 -17.29 -8.43 19.36
CA GLY A 727 -16.34 -9.36 19.96
C GLY A 727 -15.13 -8.71 20.63
N ASN A 728 -14.99 -7.39 20.55
CA ASN A 728 -13.80 -6.69 21.03
C ASN A 728 -14.13 -5.63 22.10
N PRO A 729 -13.14 -5.19 22.91
CA PRO A 729 -13.33 -4.09 23.86
C PRO A 729 -13.78 -2.80 23.17
N ALA A 730 -14.49 -1.94 23.91
CA ALA A 730 -14.74 -0.58 23.47
C ALA A 730 -13.45 0.24 23.52
N ALA A 731 -13.16 0.96 22.43
CA ALA A 731 -12.03 1.86 22.30
C ALA A 731 -12.25 2.78 21.09
N GLN A 732 -11.21 3.54 20.73
CA GLN A 732 -11.10 4.18 19.42
C GLN A 732 -11.24 3.13 18.30
N ASP A 733 -11.83 3.52 17.17
CA ASP A 733 -11.95 2.61 16.03
C ASP A 733 -10.60 2.58 15.31
N LEU A 734 -9.73 1.68 15.78
CA LEU A 734 -8.33 1.60 15.37
C LEU A 734 -8.13 0.54 14.29
N HIS A 735 -7.29 0.83 13.29
CA HIS A 735 -6.77 -0.14 12.34
C HIS A 735 -5.27 -0.33 12.51
N ALA A 736 -4.87 -1.56 12.78
CA ALA A 736 -3.49 -1.93 13.08
C ALA A 736 -3.13 -3.24 12.35
N PRO A 737 -2.91 -3.20 11.02
CA PRO A 737 -2.39 -4.34 10.28
C PRO A 737 -0.96 -4.65 10.72
N GLY A 738 -0.43 -5.80 10.32
CA GLY A 738 0.91 -6.24 10.72
C GLY A 738 1.49 -7.23 9.73
N VAL A 739 2.70 -7.69 10.04
CA VAL A 739 3.40 -8.70 9.26
C VAL A 739 4.00 -9.75 10.18
N HIS A 740 3.77 -11.01 9.86
CA HIS A 740 4.42 -12.16 10.48
C HIS A 740 5.55 -12.64 9.57
N VAL A 741 6.73 -12.88 10.16
CA VAL A 741 7.92 -13.36 9.44
C VAL A 741 8.63 -14.48 10.18
N SER A 742 9.40 -15.28 9.44
CA SER A 742 10.23 -16.36 9.99
C SER A 742 11.68 -16.30 9.47
N GLY A 743 12.53 -17.19 9.98
CA GLY A 743 13.89 -17.39 9.44
C GLY A 743 14.81 -16.20 9.71
N ALA A 744 15.72 -15.89 8.79
CA ALA A 744 16.71 -14.83 9.05
C ALA A 744 16.11 -13.42 9.07
N LEU A 745 14.93 -13.22 8.48
CA LEU A 745 14.21 -11.93 8.60
C LEU A 745 13.64 -11.74 10.01
N ALA A 746 13.12 -12.81 10.62
CA ALA A 746 12.70 -12.79 12.02
C ALA A 746 13.90 -12.67 12.98
N TYR A 747 15.06 -13.22 12.62
CA TYR A 747 16.32 -13.02 13.34
C TYR A 747 16.73 -11.54 13.37
N ASP A 748 16.61 -10.81 12.26
CA ASP A 748 16.91 -9.37 12.24
C ASP A 748 15.97 -8.58 13.17
N LEU A 749 14.67 -8.93 13.19
CA LEU A 749 13.73 -8.37 14.16
C LEU A 749 14.08 -8.75 15.61
N ALA A 750 14.60 -9.95 15.85
CA ALA A 750 15.05 -10.36 17.18
C ALA A 750 16.26 -9.57 17.66
N ARG A 751 17.19 -9.23 16.76
CA ARG A 751 18.32 -8.33 17.07
C ARG A 751 17.83 -6.92 17.40
N HIS A 752 16.92 -6.39 16.59
CA HIS A 752 16.28 -5.11 16.86
C HIS A 752 15.58 -5.11 18.23
N ALA A 753 14.76 -6.12 18.50
CA ALA A 753 14.03 -6.25 19.75
C ALA A 753 14.97 -6.41 20.96
N MET A 754 16.09 -7.10 20.80
CA MET A 754 17.09 -7.27 21.85
C MET A 754 17.73 -5.94 22.24
N ARG A 755 18.12 -5.11 21.25
CA ARG A 755 18.68 -3.77 21.49
C ARG A 755 17.68 -2.82 22.16
N ARG A 756 16.38 -3.02 21.92
CA ARG A 756 15.30 -2.29 22.62
C ARG A 756 15.15 -2.75 24.07
N ALA A 757 15.02 -4.06 24.29
CA ALA A 757 14.77 -4.65 25.61
C ALA A 757 15.97 -4.60 26.57
N GLN A 758 17.20 -4.57 26.05
CA GLN A 758 18.42 -4.67 26.85
C GLN A 758 19.33 -3.46 26.69
N SER A 759 19.97 -3.05 27.80
CA SER A 759 21.11 -2.13 27.79
C SER A 759 22.31 -2.74 27.04
N ILE A 760 23.29 -1.93 26.64
CA ILE A 760 24.49 -2.46 25.96
C ILE A 760 25.28 -3.45 26.83
N ILE A 761 25.49 -3.09 28.09
CA ILE A 761 26.19 -3.89 29.09
C ILE A 761 25.22 -4.39 30.17
N PRO A 762 25.59 -5.43 30.94
CA PRO A 762 24.77 -5.85 32.07
C PRO A 762 24.56 -4.72 33.09
N LEU A 763 23.33 -4.56 33.59
CA LEU A 763 22.97 -3.58 34.61
C LEU A 763 22.15 -4.23 35.74
N PRO A 764 22.33 -3.83 37.01
CA PRO A 764 21.46 -4.27 38.09
C PRO A 764 20.01 -3.85 37.84
N THR A 765 19.07 -4.76 37.98
CA THR A 765 17.64 -4.51 37.83
C THR A 765 16.85 -5.11 38.98
N SER A 766 15.54 -4.87 39.02
CA SER A 766 14.66 -5.55 39.98
C SER A 766 13.54 -6.26 39.21
N PRO A 767 13.44 -7.60 39.30
CA PRO A 767 14.35 -8.52 39.99
C PRO A 767 15.62 -8.82 39.16
N GLY A 768 16.78 -8.91 39.81
CA GLY A 768 17.98 -9.54 39.23
C GLY A 768 18.94 -8.59 38.49
N VAL A 769 19.42 -9.05 37.34
CA VAL A 769 20.41 -8.31 36.52
C VAL A 769 19.95 -8.41 35.08
N SER A 770 19.78 -7.27 34.43
CA SER A 770 19.67 -7.19 32.97
C SER A 770 20.98 -7.70 32.38
N PRO A 771 20.99 -8.76 31.55
CA PRO A 771 22.23 -9.33 31.00
C PRO A 771 22.93 -8.37 30.03
N GLY A 772 22.22 -7.42 29.43
CA GLY A 772 22.73 -6.56 28.37
C GLY A 772 22.84 -7.29 27.03
N TRP A 773 22.62 -6.57 25.93
CA TRP A 773 22.54 -7.19 24.60
C TRP A 773 23.89 -7.73 24.14
N LEU A 774 25.02 -7.17 24.59
CA LEU A 774 26.36 -7.69 24.26
C LEU A 774 26.52 -9.13 24.72
N VAL A 775 26.06 -9.44 25.94
CA VAL A 775 26.17 -10.78 26.53
C VAL A 775 25.03 -11.67 26.01
N ALA A 776 23.81 -11.14 25.95
CA ALA A 776 22.64 -11.90 25.54
C ALA A 776 22.75 -12.40 24.09
N MET A 777 23.39 -11.62 23.22
CA MET A 777 23.59 -12.02 21.84
C MET A 777 24.85 -12.84 21.60
N ASP A 778 25.88 -12.84 22.46
CA ASP A 778 27.22 -13.41 22.17
C ASP A 778 27.23 -14.91 21.78
N GLY A 779 26.24 -15.69 22.21
CA GLY A 779 26.19 -17.13 21.97
C GLY A 779 25.89 -17.55 20.51
N ASN A 780 26.13 -18.84 20.23
CA ASN A 780 25.81 -19.46 18.93
C ASN A 780 24.31 -19.55 18.64
N ASN A 781 23.46 -19.45 19.67
CA ASN A 781 22.01 -19.36 19.56
C ASN A 781 21.55 -18.14 18.73
N PHE A 782 22.39 -17.11 18.68
CA PHE A 782 22.20 -15.89 17.92
C PHE A 782 23.02 -15.82 16.63
N ASN A 783 23.51 -16.96 16.13
CA ASN A 783 24.00 -17.03 14.76
C ASN A 783 22.83 -16.86 13.77
N PRO A 784 23.04 -16.18 12.62
CA PRO A 784 22.00 -16.07 11.61
C PRO A 784 21.54 -17.46 11.15
N PRO A 785 20.23 -17.75 11.10
CA PRO A 785 19.74 -18.99 10.51
C PRO A 785 19.96 -18.99 8.99
N SER A 786 20.00 -20.17 8.38
CA SER A 786 20.12 -20.32 6.93
C SER A 786 18.77 -20.17 6.23
N ASP A 787 18.67 -19.31 5.21
CA ASP A 787 17.48 -19.22 4.37
C ASP A 787 17.67 -19.99 3.06
N THR A 788 17.32 -21.28 3.04
CA THR A 788 17.47 -22.16 1.86
C THR A 788 16.19 -22.93 1.51
N VAL A 789 15.08 -22.55 2.13
CA VAL A 789 13.79 -23.25 1.98
C VAL A 789 13.08 -22.75 0.73
N ALA A 790 13.33 -23.40 -0.41
CA ALA A 790 12.84 -22.96 -1.73
C ALA A 790 11.31 -22.79 -1.85
N THR A 791 10.52 -23.45 -1.00
CA THR A 791 9.05 -23.31 -0.95
C THR A 791 8.60 -21.97 -0.37
N ASN A 792 9.45 -21.29 0.40
CA ASN A 792 9.17 -19.95 0.90
C ASN A 792 9.43 -18.94 -0.21
N THR A 793 8.46 -18.08 -0.49
CA THR A 793 8.50 -17.20 -1.66
C THR A 793 8.79 -15.74 -1.31
N GLY A 794 8.82 -15.37 -0.02
CA GLY A 794 9.11 -14.01 0.41
C GLY A 794 10.58 -13.62 0.28
N ILE A 795 10.82 -12.39 -0.15
CA ILE A 795 12.10 -11.68 -0.02
C ILE A 795 11.83 -10.39 0.75
N GLY A 796 12.64 -10.11 1.77
CA GLY A 796 12.48 -8.89 2.55
C GLY A 796 13.75 -8.40 3.23
N ALA A 797 13.72 -7.16 3.69
CA ALA A 797 14.77 -6.55 4.51
C ALA A 797 14.12 -5.77 5.65
N LEU A 798 14.67 -5.92 6.86
CA LEU A 798 14.34 -5.07 7.99
C LEU A 798 14.99 -3.70 7.79
N LEU A 799 14.18 -2.65 7.77
CA LEU A 799 14.61 -1.27 7.66
C LEU A 799 14.39 -0.58 9.00
N GLU A 800 15.42 0.06 9.51
CA GLU A 800 15.38 0.77 10.78
C GLU A 800 15.42 2.29 10.54
N THR A 801 14.74 3.02 11.42
CA THR A 801 14.80 4.48 11.46
C THR A 801 15.00 4.92 12.89
N VAL A 802 15.97 5.80 13.11
CA VAL A 802 16.28 6.39 14.42
C VAL A 802 17.08 7.67 14.25
N ALA A 803 16.84 8.67 15.10
CA ALA A 803 17.68 9.87 15.18
C ALA A 803 19.11 9.55 15.63
N ALA A 804 20.06 10.40 15.23
CA ALA A 804 21.39 10.42 15.84
C ALA A 804 21.31 10.84 17.32
N ASP A 805 22.30 10.42 18.12
CA ASP A 805 22.42 10.60 19.57
C ASP A 805 21.38 9.81 20.40
N CYS A 806 20.73 8.81 19.78
CA CYS A 806 19.80 7.86 20.43
C CYS A 806 20.42 6.46 20.57
N GLU A 807 19.65 5.50 21.07
CA GLU A 807 20.03 4.10 21.34
C GLU A 807 21.09 3.93 22.42
N THR A 808 22.34 4.31 22.13
CA THR A 808 23.47 4.32 23.07
C THR A 808 24.26 5.62 22.93
N PRO A 809 23.78 6.74 23.52
CA PRO A 809 24.30 8.09 23.27
C PRO A 809 25.80 8.27 23.59
N GLU A 810 26.38 7.41 24.44
CA GLU A 810 27.81 7.40 24.75
C GLU A 810 28.68 7.05 23.55
N LEU A 811 28.17 6.15 22.69
CA LEU A 811 28.88 5.66 21.53
C LEU A 811 28.92 6.67 20.39
N ALA A 812 28.06 7.69 20.42
CA ALA A 812 28.09 8.80 19.47
C ALA A 812 29.41 9.61 19.52
N LEU A 813 30.12 9.56 20.65
CA LEU A 813 31.39 10.29 20.87
C LEU A 813 32.63 9.55 20.38
N VAL A 814 32.48 8.30 19.92
CA VAL A 814 33.59 7.41 19.57
C VAL A 814 33.64 7.23 18.05
N PRO A 815 34.82 7.32 17.41
CA PRO A 815 34.92 7.05 15.98
C PRO A 815 34.54 5.60 15.67
N GLN A 816 33.85 5.38 14.56
CA GLN A 816 33.46 4.05 14.13
C GLN A 816 34.72 3.19 13.86
N PRO A 817 34.83 1.99 14.45
CA PRO A 817 35.96 1.10 14.22
C PRO A 817 36.06 0.60 12.78
N ALA A 818 37.29 0.42 12.31
CA ALA A 818 37.56 -0.23 11.03
C ALA A 818 37.08 -1.70 11.02
N PRO A 819 36.68 -2.25 9.85
CA PRO A 819 36.41 -3.68 9.72
C PRO A 819 37.58 -4.55 10.20
N GLY A 820 37.28 -5.65 10.91
CA GLY A 820 38.29 -6.60 11.39
C GLY A 820 39.03 -6.19 12.67
N THR A 821 38.63 -5.11 13.33
CA THR A 821 39.10 -4.76 14.68
C THR A 821 38.62 -5.78 15.73
N THR A 822 39.40 -6.00 16.80
CA THR A 822 38.98 -6.86 17.92
C THR A 822 38.12 -6.07 18.91
N LEU A 823 37.23 -6.76 19.63
CA LEU A 823 36.40 -6.10 20.65
C LEU A 823 37.24 -5.54 21.79
N GLN A 824 38.33 -6.21 22.15
CA GLN A 824 39.28 -5.68 23.15
C GLN A 824 39.93 -4.37 22.67
N SER A 825 40.28 -4.26 21.39
CA SER A 825 40.84 -3.01 20.84
C SER A 825 39.82 -1.87 20.91
N LEU A 826 38.54 -2.17 20.69
CA LEU A 826 37.47 -1.20 20.85
C LEU A 826 37.30 -0.76 22.31
N VAL A 827 37.30 -1.70 23.26
CA VAL A 827 37.24 -1.41 24.70
C VAL A 827 38.42 -0.52 25.10
N ASN A 828 39.63 -0.80 24.61
CA ASN A 828 40.81 0.02 24.84
C ASN A 828 40.63 1.46 24.33
N SER A 829 40.09 1.62 23.12
CA SER A 829 39.80 2.93 22.52
C SER A 829 38.74 3.70 23.30
N LEU A 830 37.64 3.04 23.71
CA LEU A 830 36.58 3.65 24.49
C LEU A 830 37.09 4.09 25.87
N ALA A 831 37.82 3.21 26.57
CA ALA A 831 38.40 3.49 27.87
C ALA A 831 39.39 4.67 27.80
N SER A 832 40.21 4.72 26.74
CA SER A 832 41.09 5.86 26.45
C SER A 832 40.31 7.15 26.19
N ALA A 833 39.19 7.09 25.47
CA ALA A 833 38.39 8.27 25.14
C ALA A 833 37.69 8.87 26.37
N ILE A 834 37.27 8.03 27.33
CA ILE A 834 36.62 8.46 28.57
C ILE A 834 37.58 8.59 29.76
N GLY A 835 38.88 8.36 29.56
CA GLY A 835 39.93 8.56 30.56
C GLY A 835 39.95 7.53 31.71
N VAL A 836 39.53 6.28 31.46
CA VAL A 836 39.50 5.20 32.46
C VAL A 836 40.39 4.01 32.05
N PRO A 837 40.86 3.17 32.98
CA PRO A 837 41.55 1.93 32.65
C PRO A 837 40.63 0.97 31.88
N ALA A 838 41.13 0.37 30.81
CA ALA A 838 40.37 -0.59 30.01
C ALA A 838 40.20 -1.94 30.76
N PRO A 839 38.98 -2.48 30.90
CA PRO A 839 38.79 -3.83 31.41
C PRO A 839 39.23 -4.87 30.37
N GLY A 840 39.60 -6.06 30.84
CA GLY A 840 39.76 -7.23 29.98
C GLY A 840 38.40 -7.78 29.54
N PHE A 841 38.26 -8.11 28.26
CA PHE A 841 37.02 -8.58 27.65
C PHE A 841 37.31 -9.64 26.57
N SER A 842 36.52 -10.72 26.56
CA SER A 842 36.56 -11.76 25.53
C SER A 842 35.13 -12.15 25.16
N ALA A 843 34.82 -12.16 23.86
CA ALA A 843 33.53 -12.60 23.34
C ALA A 843 33.64 -14.04 22.81
N GLY A 844 32.58 -14.83 22.99
CA GLY A 844 32.45 -16.17 22.42
C GLY A 844 32.28 -16.15 20.90
N ASN A 845 31.67 -15.09 20.34
CA ASN A 845 31.43 -14.94 18.90
C ASN A 845 31.91 -13.58 18.38
N GLU A 846 33.19 -13.30 18.58
CA GLU A 846 33.81 -11.98 18.39
C GLU A 846 33.56 -11.37 16.99
N ALA A 847 33.69 -12.16 15.92
CA ALA A 847 33.55 -11.67 14.54
C ALA A 847 32.14 -11.14 14.22
N ARG A 848 31.10 -11.73 14.82
CA ARG A 848 29.73 -11.23 14.68
C ARG A 848 29.50 -10.05 15.63
N MET A 849 29.95 -10.16 16.87
CA MET A 849 29.76 -9.13 17.89
C MET A 849 30.42 -7.79 17.51
N ILE A 850 31.57 -7.80 16.82
CA ILE A 850 32.17 -6.55 16.33
C ILE A 850 31.28 -5.85 15.29
N ILE A 851 30.55 -6.59 14.45
CA ILE A 851 29.59 -6.00 13.51
C ILE A 851 28.44 -5.35 14.27
N GLU A 852 27.90 -6.01 15.30
CA GLU A 852 26.83 -5.46 16.15
C GLU A 852 27.24 -4.13 16.79
N VAL A 853 28.44 -4.07 17.38
CA VAL A 853 28.91 -2.84 18.03
C VAL A 853 29.22 -1.75 17.01
N ARG A 854 29.76 -2.09 15.84
CA ARG A 854 29.97 -1.12 14.76
C ARG A 854 28.65 -0.53 14.25
N GLN A 855 27.60 -1.35 14.15
CA GLN A 855 26.25 -0.89 13.82
C GLN A 855 25.70 0.03 14.91
N GLU A 856 25.83 -0.33 16.19
CA GLU A 856 25.35 0.51 17.31
C GLU A 856 26.05 1.88 17.34
N ILE A 857 27.37 1.92 17.09
CA ILE A 857 28.13 3.18 17.00
C ILE A 857 27.62 4.02 15.82
N ALA A 858 27.41 3.41 14.65
CA ALA A 858 26.91 4.12 13.47
C ALA A 858 25.49 4.68 13.71
N ALA A 859 24.59 3.87 14.27
CA ALA A 859 23.24 4.28 14.62
C ALA A 859 23.25 5.41 15.66
N SER A 860 24.06 5.30 16.71
CA SER A 860 24.18 6.32 17.75
C SER A 860 24.80 7.62 17.21
N ALA A 861 25.81 7.55 16.35
CA ALA A 861 26.52 8.72 15.85
C ALA A 861 25.82 9.43 14.68
N LYS A 862 25.11 8.69 13.82
CA LYS A 862 24.56 9.19 12.54
C LYS A 862 23.05 9.00 12.39
N GLY A 863 22.43 8.18 13.23
CA GLY A 863 21.04 7.74 13.03
C GLY A 863 20.92 6.73 11.88
N LEU A 864 19.72 6.19 11.71
CA LEU A 864 19.36 5.27 10.60
C LEU A 864 18.14 5.81 9.87
N ARG A 865 18.10 5.60 8.55
CA ARG A 865 17.06 6.13 7.64
C ARG A 865 16.75 5.14 6.52
N ASP A 866 16.81 3.86 6.80
CA ASP A 866 16.78 2.83 5.76
C ASP A 866 15.46 2.83 4.98
N SER A 867 14.34 3.11 5.68
CA SER A 867 13.03 3.27 5.06
C SER A 867 12.98 4.42 4.06
N LEU A 868 13.64 5.55 4.36
CA LEU A 868 13.69 6.72 3.47
C LEU A 868 14.39 6.38 2.14
N TRP A 869 15.56 5.73 2.21
CA TRP A 869 16.33 5.32 1.04
C TRP A 869 15.61 4.28 0.19
N SER A 870 14.98 3.31 0.84
CA SER A 870 14.19 2.28 0.18
C SER A 870 12.98 2.87 -0.57
N LEU A 871 12.21 3.73 0.11
CA LEU A 871 11.05 4.41 -0.47
C LEU A 871 11.42 5.36 -1.59
N ARG A 872 12.53 6.11 -1.48
CA ARG A 872 12.98 7.02 -2.54
C ARG A 872 13.09 6.29 -3.88
N ARG A 873 13.70 5.10 -3.89
CA ARG A 873 13.85 4.28 -5.09
C ARG A 873 12.51 3.72 -5.55
N ALA A 874 11.75 3.09 -4.66
CA ALA A 874 10.47 2.49 -5.02
C ALA A 874 9.49 3.52 -5.62
N LEU A 875 9.40 4.71 -5.03
CA LEU A 875 8.53 5.79 -5.51
C LEU A 875 9.02 6.40 -6.83
N ALA A 876 10.34 6.48 -7.05
CA ALA A 876 10.91 6.99 -8.31
C ALA A 876 10.72 6.03 -9.49
N GLU A 877 10.64 4.72 -9.24
CA GLU A 877 10.43 3.70 -10.27
C GLU A 877 8.96 3.33 -10.51
N ALA A 878 8.02 3.91 -9.75
CA ALA A 878 6.60 3.60 -9.86
C ALA A 878 6.02 4.00 -11.24
N ARG A 879 5.14 3.18 -11.82
CA ARG A 879 4.65 3.41 -13.20
C ARG A 879 3.13 3.35 -13.35
N GLU A 880 2.47 2.55 -12.52
CA GLU A 880 1.06 2.25 -12.62
C GLU A 880 0.28 2.78 -11.42
N PHE A 881 0.78 2.51 -10.21
CA PHE A 881 -0.01 2.67 -9.00
C PHE A 881 0.84 2.79 -7.72
N ILE A 882 0.51 3.77 -6.87
CA ILE A 882 1.02 3.90 -5.50
C ILE A 882 -0.17 3.89 -4.54
N TYR A 883 -0.10 3.05 -3.50
CA TYR A 883 -1.04 3.04 -2.39
C TYR A 883 -0.32 3.30 -1.08
N ILE A 884 -0.79 4.29 -0.32
CA ILE A 884 -0.21 4.66 0.97
C ILE A 884 -1.32 4.61 2.03
N GLU A 885 -1.14 3.77 3.04
CA GLU A 885 -1.82 3.90 4.33
C GLU A 885 -0.80 4.38 5.36
N SER A 886 -1.07 5.49 6.05
CA SER A 886 -0.17 6.00 7.08
C SER A 886 -0.91 6.85 8.10
N PRO A 887 -0.51 6.83 9.40
CA PRO A 887 -1.10 7.71 10.42
C PRO A 887 -1.03 9.20 10.05
N GLN A 888 -0.03 9.59 9.25
CA GLN A 888 0.10 10.90 8.64
C GLN A 888 0.66 10.77 7.22
N PHE A 889 0.30 11.70 6.34
CA PHE A 889 0.96 11.90 5.04
C PHE A 889 1.42 13.36 4.97
N ALA A 890 2.73 13.58 5.07
CA ALA A 890 3.36 14.90 5.05
C ALA A 890 4.72 14.85 4.32
N ARG A 891 5.24 16.02 3.95
CA ARG A 891 6.59 16.14 3.34
C ARG A 891 7.64 15.55 4.27
N THR A 892 8.61 14.83 3.72
CA THR A 892 9.65 14.14 4.52
C THR A 892 10.94 14.93 4.64
N ALA A 893 11.06 16.03 3.90
CA ALA A 893 12.09 17.05 4.09
C ALA A 893 11.53 18.43 3.70
N ARG A 894 12.27 19.49 4.02
CA ARG A 894 11.90 20.86 3.67
C ARG A 894 13.04 21.55 2.92
N PRO A 895 12.77 22.27 1.82
CA PRO A 895 13.77 23.05 1.12
C PRO A 895 14.04 24.34 1.90
N GLU A 896 14.60 24.24 3.10
CA GLU A 896 14.97 25.40 3.94
C GLU A 896 16.30 26.04 3.48
N VAL A 897 17.10 25.31 2.70
CA VAL A 897 18.41 25.73 2.18
C VAL A 897 18.59 25.22 0.75
N ASP A 898 19.19 26.05 -0.12
CA ASP A 898 19.53 25.69 -1.51
C ASP A 898 21.07 25.76 -1.71
N PRO A 899 21.76 24.66 -2.09
CA PRO A 899 21.20 23.33 -2.32
C PRO A 899 20.79 22.62 -1.03
N ALA A 900 19.73 21.82 -1.10
CA ALA A 900 19.31 20.98 0.01
C ALA A 900 20.43 19.97 0.34
N PRO A 901 20.74 19.74 1.62
CA PRO A 901 21.68 18.70 2.03
C PRO A 901 21.29 17.34 1.42
N ALA A 902 22.28 16.53 1.00
CA ALA A 902 22.04 15.22 0.36
C ALA A 902 21.19 14.24 1.21
N ASN A 903 21.12 14.52 2.51
CA ASN A 903 20.49 13.72 3.53
C ASN A 903 19.03 14.18 3.84
N GLN A 904 18.58 15.28 3.22
CA GLN A 904 17.21 15.81 3.29
C GLN A 904 16.44 15.44 2.02
N ILE A 905 15.66 14.37 2.10
CA ILE A 905 14.92 13.82 0.95
C ILE A 905 13.43 14.01 1.18
N ASP A 906 12.76 14.69 0.25
CA ASP A 906 11.31 14.79 0.26
C ASP A 906 10.67 13.76 -0.68
N LEU A 907 10.06 12.74 -0.09
CA LEU A 907 9.35 11.68 -0.80
C LEU A 907 8.07 12.20 -1.47
N VAL A 908 7.48 13.30 -0.99
CA VAL A 908 6.32 13.92 -1.65
C VAL A 908 6.74 14.53 -2.98
N ASP A 909 7.89 15.21 -3.03
CA ASP A 909 8.46 15.73 -4.27
C ASP A 909 8.88 14.62 -5.23
N VAL A 910 9.37 13.48 -4.72
CA VAL A 910 9.62 12.28 -5.56
C VAL A 910 8.33 11.77 -6.20
N ILE A 911 7.23 11.68 -5.44
CA ILE A 911 5.91 11.28 -5.98
C ILE A 911 5.43 12.30 -7.01
N ALA A 912 5.54 13.60 -6.72
CA ALA A 912 5.13 14.68 -7.62
C ALA A 912 5.90 14.62 -8.95
N LYS A 913 7.23 14.52 -8.89
CA LYS A 913 8.08 14.35 -10.07
C LYS A 913 7.70 13.09 -10.85
N ASN A 914 7.45 11.98 -10.17
CA ASN A 914 7.12 10.74 -10.86
C ASN A 914 5.70 10.74 -11.46
N LEU A 915 4.75 11.43 -10.83
CA LEU A 915 3.42 11.70 -11.40
C LEU A 915 3.54 12.49 -12.72
N HIS A 916 4.49 13.43 -12.80
CA HIS A 916 4.80 14.18 -14.01
C HIS A 916 5.41 13.27 -15.09
N ASP A 917 6.48 12.55 -14.75
CA ASP A 917 7.24 11.73 -15.69
C ASP A 917 6.45 10.50 -16.19
N ASN A 918 5.54 9.95 -15.36
CA ASN A 918 4.69 8.82 -15.68
C ASN A 918 3.19 9.24 -15.68
N PRO A 919 2.65 9.71 -16.83
CA PRO A 919 1.25 10.15 -16.95
C PRO A 919 0.19 9.06 -16.73
N ASN A 920 0.60 7.79 -16.62
CA ASN A 920 -0.28 6.67 -16.26
C ASN A 920 -0.22 6.30 -14.76
N LEU A 921 0.68 6.89 -13.97
CA LEU A 921 0.77 6.63 -12.55
C LEU A 921 -0.45 7.20 -11.82
N LYS A 922 -1.06 6.41 -10.94
CA LYS A 922 -2.11 6.84 -10.00
C LYS A 922 -1.64 6.69 -8.56
N VAL A 923 -2.13 7.56 -7.68
CA VAL A 923 -1.78 7.58 -6.26
C VAL A 923 -3.05 7.56 -5.43
N ILE A 924 -3.12 6.64 -4.46
CA ILE A 924 -4.14 6.65 -3.42
C ILE A 924 -3.47 6.85 -2.08
N VAL A 925 -3.94 7.84 -1.31
CA VAL A 925 -3.52 8.11 0.06
C VAL A 925 -4.70 7.91 1.00
N CYS A 926 -4.56 6.95 1.92
CA CYS A 926 -5.47 6.69 3.02
C CYS A 926 -4.80 7.15 4.32
N THR A 927 -5.36 8.14 4.98
CA THR A 927 -4.82 8.67 6.24
C THR A 927 -5.95 9.06 7.19
N PRO A 928 -5.81 8.92 8.52
CA PRO A 928 -6.86 9.29 9.47
C PRO A 928 -7.30 10.75 9.32
N ARG A 929 -8.59 11.01 9.61
CA ARG A 929 -9.13 12.38 9.62
C ARG A 929 -8.49 13.20 10.74
N GLY A 930 -8.56 12.67 11.96
CA GLY A 930 -7.91 13.22 13.16
C GLY A 930 -6.40 12.98 13.19
N SER A 931 -5.72 13.70 14.07
CA SER A 931 -4.28 13.51 14.33
C SER A 931 -4.03 12.33 15.28
N ASP A 932 -2.84 11.75 15.20
CA ASP A 932 -2.31 10.78 16.17
C ASP A 932 -1.82 11.42 17.48
N PHE A 933 -1.65 12.75 17.52
CA PHE A 933 -1.35 13.49 18.74
C PHE A 933 -2.53 13.47 19.72
N SER A 934 -2.22 13.46 21.02
CA SER A 934 -3.19 13.56 22.10
C SER A 934 -3.95 14.89 22.04
N GLN A 935 -5.22 14.86 22.45
CA GLN A 935 -6.08 16.04 22.49
C GLN A 935 -5.57 17.15 23.43
N SER A 936 -4.64 16.83 24.34
CA SER A 936 -3.95 17.80 25.19
C SER A 936 -2.94 18.67 24.42
N TYR A 937 -2.59 18.32 23.18
CA TYR A 937 -1.59 19.02 22.36
C TYR A 937 -2.24 19.55 21.07
N LYS A 938 -3.20 20.46 21.21
CA LYS A 938 -4.02 20.95 20.07
C LYS A 938 -3.17 21.66 19.02
N ALA A 939 -2.15 22.41 19.42
CA ALA A 939 -1.24 23.09 18.51
C ALA A 939 -0.47 22.11 17.58
N TRP A 940 -0.11 20.92 18.06
CA TRP A 940 0.53 19.87 17.25
C TRP A 940 -0.45 19.26 16.26
N SER A 941 -1.69 19.03 16.69
CA SER A 941 -2.76 18.59 15.79
C SER A 941 -3.00 19.61 14.66
N ARG A 942 -2.94 20.91 14.96
CA ARG A 942 -3.06 21.97 13.94
C ARG A 942 -1.94 21.93 12.91
N GLN A 943 -0.70 21.76 13.38
CA GLN A 943 0.42 21.57 12.48
C GLN A 943 0.19 20.33 11.61
N HIS A 944 -0.17 19.20 12.21
CA HIS A 944 -0.37 17.93 11.52
C HIS A 944 -1.34 18.06 10.34
N TYR A 945 -2.44 18.78 10.54
CA TYR A 945 -3.40 19.09 9.48
C TYR A 945 -2.82 19.99 8.38
N ALA A 946 -2.08 21.04 8.75
CA ALA A 946 -1.44 21.94 7.80
C ALA A 946 -0.40 21.22 6.92
N ALA A 947 0.47 20.40 7.50
CA ALA A 947 1.48 19.64 6.77
C ALA A 947 0.86 18.61 5.81
N ARG A 948 -0.25 17.99 6.22
CA ARG A 948 -1.01 17.09 5.34
C ARG A 948 -1.63 17.86 4.16
N ALA A 949 -2.24 19.01 4.43
CA ALA A 949 -2.82 19.84 3.38
C ALA A 949 -1.76 20.32 2.38
N GLU A 950 -0.57 20.70 2.84
CA GLU A 950 0.57 21.06 1.98
C GLU A 950 0.99 19.87 1.08
N ALA A 951 1.29 18.72 1.68
CA ALA A 951 1.75 17.55 0.94
C ALA A 951 0.73 17.06 -0.10
N VAL A 952 -0.55 17.05 0.25
CA VAL A 952 -1.62 16.65 -0.68
C VAL A 952 -1.78 17.68 -1.80
N SER A 953 -1.66 18.96 -1.50
CA SER A 953 -1.73 20.02 -2.53
C SER A 953 -0.60 19.87 -3.56
N ASN A 954 0.61 19.51 -3.14
CA ASN A 954 1.74 19.30 -4.05
C ASN A 954 1.48 18.18 -5.07
N ILE A 955 1.00 17.02 -4.64
CA ILE A 955 0.72 15.91 -5.56
C ILE A 955 -0.56 16.14 -6.38
N LEU A 956 -1.56 16.84 -5.85
CA LEU A 956 -2.76 17.24 -6.59
C LEU A 956 -2.44 18.25 -7.69
N PHE A 957 -1.45 19.11 -7.49
CA PHE A 957 -0.98 20.06 -8.50
C PHE A 957 -0.48 19.31 -9.75
N GLU A 958 0.31 18.25 -9.58
CA GLU A 958 0.83 17.43 -10.70
C GLU A 958 -0.21 16.49 -11.32
N GLY A 959 -1.15 15.97 -10.53
CA GLY A 959 -2.01 14.87 -10.95
C GLY A 959 -3.41 14.84 -10.35
N LYS A 960 -4.14 15.96 -10.30
CA LYS A 960 -5.48 16.11 -9.66
C LYS A 960 -6.47 14.97 -9.95
N ASP A 961 -6.46 14.44 -11.17
CA ASP A 961 -7.35 13.40 -11.67
C ASP A 961 -6.80 11.98 -11.52
N ARG A 962 -5.56 11.84 -11.04
CA ARG A 962 -4.82 10.60 -10.80
C ARG A 962 -4.42 10.43 -9.33
N VAL A 963 -4.82 11.35 -8.47
CA VAL A 963 -4.59 11.32 -7.03
C VAL A 963 -5.93 11.26 -6.30
N ALA A 964 -6.09 10.26 -5.44
CA ALA A 964 -7.24 10.11 -4.57
C ALA A 964 -6.78 10.13 -3.11
N VAL A 965 -7.33 11.03 -2.31
CA VAL A 965 -7.02 11.10 -0.88
C VAL A 965 -8.32 10.96 -0.10
N PHE A 966 -8.34 10.02 0.85
CA PHE A 966 -9.52 9.79 1.66
C PHE A 966 -9.17 9.48 3.13
N HIS A 967 -10.14 9.73 4.00
CA HIS A 967 -10.11 9.32 5.38
C HIS A 967 -10.95 8.05 5.58
N PRO A 968 -10.42 7.03 6.26
CA PRO A 968 -11.23 5.86 6.62
C PRO A 968 -12.27 6.22 7.68
N VAL A 969 -13.47 5.66 7.57
CA VAL A 969 -14.53 5.80 8.58
C VAL A 969 -14.48 4.62 9.54
N GLY A 970 -14.66 4.89 10.83
CA GLY A 970 -14.82 3.87 11.85
C GLY A 970 -16.26 3.37 11.89
N PHE A 971 -16.86 3.32 13.08
CA PHE A 971 -18.30 3.22 13.17
C PHE A 971 -18.96 4.47 12.57
N PRO A 972 -20.16 4.41 11.95
CA PRO A 972 -20.81 5.60 11.40
C PRO A 972 -20.79 6.79 12.37
N GLY A 973 -20.31 7.95 11.91
CA GLY A 973 -20.11 9.16 12.71
C GLY A 973 -18.87 9.16 13.64
N ARG A 974 -17.92 8.24 13.43
CA ARG A 974 -16.59 8.21 14.05
C ARG A 974 -15.53 8.07 12.96
N ASP A 975 -14.36 8.61 13.25
CA ASP A 975 -13.19 8.46 12.39
C ASP A 975 -12.44 7.17 12.72
N ALA A 976 -11.85 6.53 11.72
CA ALA A 976 -10.94 5.42 11.95
C ALA A 976 -9.49 5.92 12.06
N HIS A 977 -8.76 5.36 13.02
CA HIS A 977 -7.34 5.60 13.20
C HIS A 977 -6.51 4.53 12.49
N ILE A 978 -5.28 4.87 12.11
CA ILE A 978 -4.30 3.96 11.53
C ILE A 978 -3.06 4.03 12.41
N LYS A 979 -2.46 2.88 12.73
CA LYS A 979 -1.19 2.82 13.50
C LYS A 979 -0.02 2.24 12.71
N THR A 980 -0.28 1.45 11.67
CA THR A 980 0.76 0.87 10.82
C THR A 980 0.83 1.63 9.51
N THR A 981 2.05 1.96 9.07
CA THR A 981 2.29 2.47 7.71
C THR A 981 2.40 1.30 6.75
N THR A 982 1.68 1.35 5.64
CA THR A 982 1.87 0.45 4.50
C THR A 982 1.97 1.26 3.21
N VAL A 983 3.04 1.06 2.45
CA VAL A 983 3.23 1.64 1.12
C VAL A 983 3.36 0.51 0.12
N VAL A 984 2.51 0.48 -0.91
CA VAL A 984 2.56 -0.48 -2.01
C VAL A 984 2.83 0.27 -3.31
N VAL A 985 3.78 -0.25 -4.09
CA VAL A 985 4.14 0.31 -5.40
C VAL A 985 3.95 -0.76 -6.47
N ASP A 986 3.14 -0.41 -7.49
CA ASP A 986 2.79 -1.20 -8.66
C ASP A 986 2.35 -2.65 -8.37
N ASP A 987 1.84 -2.93 -7.17
CA ASP A 987 1.52 -4.29 -6.69
C ASP A 987 2.72 -5.28 -6.81
N VAL A 988 3.97 -4.78 -6.83
CA VAL A 988 5.20 -5.59 -6.94
C VAL A 988 6.21 -5.34 -5.82
N TRP A 989 6.03 -4.28 -5.05
CA TRP A 989 6.88 -3.92 -3.92
C TRP A 989 6.03 -3.36 -2.79
N MET A 990 6.42 -3.63 -1.55
CA MET A 990 5.75 -3.11 -0.37
C MET A 990 6.70 -2.78 0.77
N LEU A 991 6.37 -1.74 1.54
CA LEU A 991 6.89 -1.49 2.88
C LEU A 991 5.75 -1.53 3.89
N THR A 992 5.92 -2.22 5.02
CA THR A 992 4.95 -2.24 6.11
C THR A 992 5.62 -2.22 7.49
N GLY A 993 5.10 -1.42 8.42
CA GLY A 993 5.67 -1.28 9.78
C GLY A 993 5.30 0.04 10.46
N ALA A 994 6.16 0.53 11.35
CA ALA A 994 5.90 1.70 12.19
C ALA A 994 6.62 2.99 11.72
N THR A 995 7.29 2.96 10.57
CA THR A 995 7.90 4.16 9.97
C THR A 995 6.81 5.01 9.29
N HIS A 996 6.38 6.11 9.91
CA HIS A 996 5.28 6.96 9.41
C HIS A 996 5.71 7.91 8.29
N PHE A 997 4.84 8.14 7.31
CA PHE A 997 5.10 8.98 6.13
C PHE A 997 5.05 10.48 6.46
N ARG A 998 6.07 10.94 7.21
CA ARG A 998 6.33 12.31 7.64
C ARG A 998 7.81 12.45 7.98
N ARG A 999 8.34 13.67 8.10
CA ARG A 999 9.78 13.90 8.35
C ARG A 999 10.27 13.16 9.59
N ARG A 1000 9.61 13.33 10.73
CA ARG A 1000 9.97 12.65 11.98
C ARG A 1000 9.89 11.14 11.87
N GLY A 1001 8.94 10.60 11.11
CA GLY A 1001 8.80 9.15 10.95
C GLY A 1001 9.90 8.54 10.08
N MET A 1002 10.53 9.33 9.21
CA MET A 1002 11.61 8.90 8.31
C MET A 1002 13.02 9.18 8.84
N THR A 1003 13.18 10.06 9.83
CA THR A 1003 14.52 10.44 10.33
C THR A 1003 14.66 10.56 11.84
N PHE A 1004 13.58 10.74 12.61
CA PHE A 1004 13.64 11.10 14.04
C PHE A 1004 13.13 10.01 14.98
N ASP A 1005 11.88 9.60 14.83
CA ASP A 1005 11.24 8.57 15.65
C ASP A 1005 11.95 7.23 15.47
N GLY A 1006 12.05 6.49 16.57
CA GLY A 1006 12.54 5.11 16.52
C GLY A 1006 11.46 4.26 15.87
N SER A 1007 11.79 3.53 14.80
CA SER A 1007 10.84 2.61 14.18
C SER A 1007 11.52 1.50 13.38
N ALA A 1008 10.73 0.45 13.12
CA ALA A 1008 11.08 -0.65 12.24
C ALA A 1008 10.00 -0.82 11.16
N ALA A 1009 10.43 -1.15 9.95
CA ALA A 1009 9.57 -1.55 8.84
C ALA A 1009 10.21 -2.67 8.02
N ILE A 1010 9.40 -3.47 7.35
CA ILE A 1010 9.87 -4.48 6.41
C ILE A 1010 9.56 -4.00 5.00
N SER A 1011 10.59 -3.84 4.18
CA SER A 1011 10.42 -3.80 2.73
C SER A 1011 10.44 -5.23 2.19
N CYS A 1012 9.52 -5.56 1.28
CA CYS A 1012 9.40 -6.91 0.77
C CYS A 1012 8.71 -6.99 -0.60
N PHE A 1013 8.87 -8.14 -1.22
CA PHE A 1013 8.01 -8.62 -2.30
C PHE A 1013 7.95 -10.16 -2.27
N ASP A 1014 6.96 -10.71 -2.95
CA ASP A 1014 6.79 -12.14 -3.15
C ASP A 1014 7.33 -12.55 -4.53
N ARG A 1015 8.12 -13.62 -4.58
CA ARG A 1015 8.72 -14.18 -5.80
C ARG A 1015 7.68 -14.82 -6.72
N THR A 1016 6.51 -15.16 -6.20
CA THR A 1016 5.41 -15.69 -7.02
C THR A 1016 4.72 -14.54 -7.75
N LEU A 1017 4.77 -14.59 -9.08
CA LEU A 1017 4.09 -13.66 -9.96
C LEU A 1017 2.76 -14.23 -10.42
N GLN A 1018 1.72 -13.41 -10.33
CA GLN A 1018 0.38 -13.70 -10.86
C GLN A 1018 -0.14 -12.49 -11.64
N ASP A 1019 -0.49 -12.71 -12.90
CA ASP A 1019 -0.94 -11.68 -13.85
C ASP A 1019 0.00 -10.48 -13.97
N GLY A 1020 1.30 -10.70 -13.85
CA GLY A 1020 2.31 -9.63 -13.89
C GLY A 1020 2.66 -8.99 -12.56
N TYR A 1021 2.05 -9.41 -11.44
CA TYR A 1021 2.19 -8.76 -10.13
C TYR A 1021 2.69 -9.71 -9.06
N SER A 1022 3.26 -9.17 -7.98
CA SER A 1022 3.67 -9.96 -6.82
C SER A 1022 2.42 -10.42 -6.05
N ALA A 1023 2.20 -11.73 -5.99
CA ALA A 1023 0.90 -12.29 -5.58
C ALA A 1023 0.53 -11.90 -4.14
N ALA A 1024 1.43 -12.09 -3.18
CA ALA A 1024 1.16 -11.73 -1.78
C ALA A 1024 0.96 -10.22 -1.58
N VAL A 1025 1.74 -9.37 -2.25
CA VAL A 1025 1.65 -7.90 -2.16
C VAL A 1025 0.31 -7.41 -2.69
N ARG A 1026 -0.07 -7.82 -3.91
CA ARG A 1026 -1.36 -7.48 -4.53
C ARG A 1026 -2.54 -7.91 -3.66
N ASN A 1027 -2.51 -9.13 -3.15
CA ASN A 1027 -3.57 -9.66 -2.30
C ASN A 1027 -3.68 -8.89 -0.98
N HIS A 1028 -2.55 -8.51 -0.37
CA HIS A 1028 -2.58 -7.72 0.85
C HIS A 1028 -3.16 -6.32 0.61
N ARG A 1029 -2.73 -5.59 -0.42
CA ARG A 1029 -3.33 -4.29 -0.78
C ARG A 1029 -4.84 -4.42 -1.00
N ARG A 1030 -5.28 -5.43 -1.74
CA ARG A 1030 -6.70 -5.69 -2.00
C ARG A 1030 -7.48 -5.87 -0.69
N ASN A 1031 -6.93 -6.64 0.24
CA ASN A 1031 -7.56 -6.89 1.54
C ASN A 1031 -7.60 -5.64 2.44
N LEU A 1032 -6.53 -4.84 2.47
CA LEU A 1032 -6.49 -3.57 3.19
C LEU A 1032 -7.58 -2.61 2.67
N MET A 1033 -7.63 -2.39 1.35
CA MET A 1033 -8.65 -1.55 0.74
C MET A 1033 -10.06 -2.08 1.00
N ALA A 1034 -10.26 -3.40 0.90
CA ALA A 1034 -11.54 -4.03 1.18
C ALA A 1034 -12.01 -3.80 2.62
N ALA A 1035 -11.09 -3.87 3.60
CA ALA A 1035 -11.39 -3.57 5.00
C ALA A 1035 -11.84 -2.12 5.20
N LYS A 1036 -11.25 -1.15 4.49
CA LYS A 1036 -11.65 0.28 4.56
C LYS A 1036 -12.96 0.58 3.86
N LEU A 1037 -13.19 -0.06 2.72
CA LEU A 1037 -14.36 0.14 1.88
C LEU A 1037 -15.56 -0.71 2.36
N GLY A 1038 -15.38 -1.60 3.33
CA GLY A 1038 -16.44 -2.50 3.78
C GLY A 1038 -16.83 -3.54 2.72
N ILE A 1039 -15.90 -3.90 1.83
CA ILE A 1039 -16.12 -4.88 0.77
C ILE A 1039 -15.76 -6.26 1.30
N ALA A 1040 -16.69 -7.21 1.25
CA ALA A 1040 -16.44 -8.57 1.68
C ALA A 1040 -15.56 -9.32 0.67
N ALA A 1041 -14.54 -10.03 1.16
CA ALA A 1041 -13.82 -11.00 0.36
C ALA A 1041 -14.79 -12.15 -0.05
N PRO A 1042 -14.63 -12.74 -1.26
CA PRO A 1042 -15.45 -13.83 -1.72
C PRO A 1042 -15.19 -15.06 -0.85
N GLY A 1043 -16.26 -15.63 -0.30
CA GLY A 1043 -16.24 -16.98 0.25
C GLY A 1043 -16.40 -18.01 -0.87
N THR A 1044 -17.32 -18.95 -0.68
CA THR A 1044 -17.73 -19.92 -1.73
C THR A 1044 -18.63 -19.31 -2.82
N LEU A 1045 -19.07 -18.07 -2.63
CA LEU A 1045 -19.92 -17.34 -3.57
C LEU A 1045 -19.09 -16.63 -4.65
N SER A 1046 -19.74 -16.29 -5.76
CA SER A 1046 -19.13 -15.46 -6.80
C SER A 1046 -18.69 -14.10 -6.24
N PRO A 1047 -17.52 -13.58 -6.64
CA PRO A 1047 -17.02 -12.30 -6.17
C PRO A 1047 -17.93 -11.13 -6.57
N SER A 1048 -18.04 -10.12 -5.70
CA SER A 1048 -18.75 -8.88 -6.04
C SER A 1048 -17.99 -8.07 -7.09
N ALA A 1049 -18.67 -7.16 -7.77
CA ALA A 1049 -18.05 -6.28 -8.77
C ALA A 1049 -16.98 -5.38 -8.14
N GLU A 1050 -17.22 -4.85 -6.95
CA GLU A 1050 -16.28 -4.03 -6.18
C GLU A 1050 -15.04 -4.84 -5.82
N TRP A 1051 -15.21 -6.09 -5.38
CA TRP A 1051 -14.08 -6.97 -5.10
C TRP A 1051 -13.22 -7.23 -6.33
N LEU A 1052 -13.84 -7.45 -7.50
CA LEU A 1052 -13.13 -7.62 -8.77
C LEU A 1052 -12.36 -6.34 -9.16
N ARG A 1053 -12.97 -5.15 -8.99
CA ARG A 1053 -12.31 -3.87 -9.26
C ARG A 1053 -11.10 -3.64 -8.36
N LEU A 1054 -11.09 -4.14 -7.13
CA LEU A 1054 -9.91 -4.07 -6.27
C LEU A 1054 -8.74 -4.96 -6.75
N GLY A 1055 -8.91 -5.79 -7.78
CA GLY A 1055 -7.86 -6.69 -8.29
C GLY A 1055 -6.72 -6.00 -9.04
N HIS A 1056 -6.93 -4.79 -9.56
CA HIS A 1056 -5.92 -4.00 -10.28
C HIS A 1056 -5.90 -2.55 -9.81
N GLY A 1057 -4.71 -1.93 -9.81
CA GLY A 1057 -4.52 -0.54 -9.35
C GLY A 1057 -5.42 0.48 -10.04
N GLU A 1058 -5.58 0.41 -11.36
CA GLU A 1058 -6.43 1.35 -12.12
C GLU A 1058 -7.91 1.24 -11.75
N SER A 1059 -8.47 0.02 -11.70
CA SER A 1059 -9.87 -0.18 -11.36
C SER A 1059 -10.16 0.07 -9.88
N ALA A 1060 -9.17 -0.14 -9.00
CA ALA A 1060 -9.23 0.19 -7.58
C ALA A 1060 -9.22 1.72 -7.38
N PHE A 1061 -8.38 2.45 -8.12
CA PHE A 1061 -8.38 3.91 -8.14
C PHE A 1061 -9.73 4.47 -8.59
N GLN A 1062 -10.26 3.98 -9.71
CA GLN A 1062 -11.57 4.41 -10.19
C GLN A 1062 -12.67 4.12 -9.17
N LEU A 1063 -12.61 2.99 -8.45
CA LEU A 1063 -13.59 2.64 -7.42
C LEU A 1063 -13.61 3.68 -6.29
N VAL A 1064 -12.44 4.07 -5.81
CA VAL A 1064 -12.31 5.09 -4.76
C VAL A 1064 -12.82 6.44 -5.24
N ILE A 1065 -12.47 6.87 -6.45
CA ILE A 1065 -12.96 8.13 -7.03
C ILE A 1065 -14.48 8.12 -7.18
N ASP A 1066 -15.07 7.04 -7.71
CA ASP A 1066 -16.52 6.90 -7.86
C ASP A 1066 -17.25 7.01 -6.52
N TRP A 1067 -16.66 6.43 -5.47
CA TRP A 1067 -17.23 6.46 -4.13
C TRP A 1067 -17.11 7.84 -3.50
N LEU A 1068 -15.96 8.50 -3.61
CA LEU A 1068 -15.78 9.88 -3.15
C LEU A 1068 -16.77 10.83 -3.83
N ALA A 1069 -17.01 10.67 -5.14
CA ALA A 1069 -18.01 11.43 -5.88
C ALA A 1069 -19.45 11.19 -5.37
N GLN A 1070 -19.73 10.02 -4.80
CA GLN A 1070 -21.01 9.66 -4.18
C GLN A 1070 -21.06 9.96 -2.68
N GLY A 1071 -20.18 10.82 -2.16
CA GLY A 1071 -20.12 11.16 -0.74
C GLY A 1071 -19.54 10.05 0.16
N GLY A 1072 -18.80 9.11 -0.43
CA GLY A 1072 -18.03 8.08 0.25
C GLY A 1072 -18.84 6.90 0.80
N LEU A 1073 -20.16 6.85 0.55
CA LEU A 1073 -21.10 5.78 0.91
C LEU A 1073 -21.04 5.38 2.41
N GLY A 1074 -20.58 6.28 3.27
CA GLY A 1074 -20.41 6.03 4.71
C GLY A 1074 -19.21 5.14 5.08
N ALA A 1075 -18.36 4.77 4.12
CA ALA A 1075 -17.15 3.96 4.35
C ALA A 1075 -15.86 4.80 4.34
N ILE A 1076 -15.83 5.83 3.50
CA ILE A 1076 -14.69 6.76 3.37
C ILE A 1076 -15.19 8.20 3.36
N LEU A 1077 -14.32 9.16 3.68
CA LEU A 1077 -14.60 10.59 3.62
C LEU A 1077 -13.56 11.28 2.73
N PRO A 1078 -13.93 12.37 2.03
CA PRO A 1078 -12.95 13.18 1.31
C PRO A 1078 -11.96 13.83 2.28
N LEU A 1079 -10.84 14.31 1.74
CA LEU A 1079 -9.83 15.05 2.51
C LEU A 1079 -10.46 16.21 3.30
N TRP A 1080 -10.13 16.26 4.58
CA TRP A 1080 -10.45 17.35 5.49
C TRP A 1080 -9.17 18.12 5.86
N PRO A 1081 -9.11 19.44 5.59
CA PRO A 1081 -7.91 20.25 5.81
C PRO A 1081 -7.63 20.57 7.29
N GLY A 1082 -8.50 20.11 8.21
CA GLY A 1082 -8.45 20.47 9.62
C GLY A 1082 -9.56 21.48 9.99
N PRO A 1083 -9.69 21.83 11.28
CA PRO A 1083 -10.71 22.76 11.73
C PRO A 1083 -10.39 24.20 11.25
N SER A 1084 -11.43 24.99 10.98
CA SER A 1084 -11.28 26.33 10.38
C SER A 1084 -11.06 27.45 11.41
N ASP A 1085 -11.24 27.18 12.70
CA ASP A 1085 -10.99 28.19 13.73
C ASP A 1085 -9.49 28.49 13.88
N SER A 1086 -9.19 29.75 14.17
CA SER A 1086 -7.84 30.26 14.42
C SER A 1086 -7.54 30.44 15.91
N SER A 1087 -8.35 29.85 16.80
CA SER A 1087 -8.21 30.01 18.26
C SER A 1087 -6.99 29.27 18.81
N VAL A 1088 -6.57 28.21 18.11
CA VAL A 1088 -5.35 27.45 18.41
C VAL A 1088 -4.37 27.66 17.28
N LEU A 1089 -3.21 28.24 17.60
CA LEU A 1089 -2.13 28.42 16.63
C LEU A 1089 -1.39 27.08 16.40
N PRO A 1090 -0.97 26.77 15.16
CA PRO A 1090 -0.15 25.60 14.91
C PRO A 1090 1.21 25.71 15.62
N ALA A 1091 1.66 24.61 16.20
CA ALA A 1091 3.04 24.47 16.66
C ALA A 1091 3.99 24.61 15.46
N SER A 1092 5.22 25.06 15.71
CA SER A 1092 6.20 25.16 14.62
C SER A 1092 6.57 23.77 14.09
N ASP A 1093 6.86 23.71 12.81
CA ASP A 1093 7.17 22.44 12.13
C ASP A 1093 8.43 21.77 12.69
N ARG A 1094 9.41 22.58 13.11
CA ARG A 1094 10.64 22.10 13.79
C ARG A 1094 10.35 21.41 15.12
N LEU A 1095 9.21 21.71 15.76
CA LEU A 1095 8.80 21.15 17.04
C LEU A 1095 7.87 19.94 16.87
N ALA A 1096 6.87 20.02 15.98
CA ALA A 1096 5.88 18.95 15.80
C ALA A 1096 6.39 17.78 14.93
N ASP A 1097 7.27 18.09 13.97
CA ASP A 1097 7.78 17.15 12.97
C ASP A 1097 9.32 17.31 12.81
N PRO A 1098 10.13 17.12 13.87
CA PRO A 1098 11.57 17.38 13.84
C PRO A 1098 12.34 16.48 12.86
N ASP A 1099 13.52 16.94 12.44
CA ASP A 1099 14.48 16.13 11.68
C ASP A 1099 15.53 15.51 12.61
N GLY A 1100 15.82 14.21 12.43
CA GLY A 1100 16.81 13.50 13.26
C GLY A 1100 18.28 13.73 12.90
N THR A 1101 18.58 14.50 11.84
CA THR A 1101 19.96 14.69 11.35
C THR A 1101 20.54 16.09 11.55
N SER A 1102 19.69 17.10 11.77
CA SER A 1102 20.11 18.50 11.89
C SER A 1102 20.48 18.90 13.33
N ALA A 1103 21.25 19.99 13.45
CA ALA A 1103 21.55 20.63 14.74
C ALA A 1103 20.32 21.27 15.41
N ASP A 1104 19.21 21.44 14.67
CA ASP A 1104 17.97 22.06 15.16
C ASP A 1104 17.21 21.19 16.18
N LYS A 1105 17.56 19.89 16.27
CA LYS A 1105 16.98 18.98 17.28
C LYS A 1105 17.14 19.49 18.71
N TYR A 1106 18.16 20.32 18.99
CA TYR A 1106 18.41 20.90 20.31
C TYR A 1106 17.50 22.08 20.67
N LEU A 1107 17.07 22.89 19.70
CA LEU A 1107 16.08 23.94 19.93
C LEU A 1107 14.67 23.35 20.07
N ALA A 1108 14.36 22.33 19.27
CA ALA A 1108 13.14 21.53 19.41
C ALA A 1108 13.10 20.80 20.78
N LEU A 1109 14.24 20.30 21.26
CA LEU A 1109 14.43 19.74 22.60
C LEU A 1109 13.88 20.67 23.69
N PHE A 1110 14.40 21.90 23.75
CA PHE A 1110 14.04 22.88 24.79
C PHE A 1110 12.59 23.36 24.66
N GLY A 1111 12.11 23.59 23.43
CA GLY A 1111 10.72 23.97 23.20
C GLY A 1111 9.72 22.88 23.58
N SER A 1112 10.07 21.61 23.32
CA SER A 1112 9.21 20.45 23.63
C SER A 1112 9.08 20.21 25.13
N ILE A 1113 10.16 20.37 25.92
CA ILE A 1113 10.11 20.19 27.38
C ILE A 1113 9.14 21.19 28.04
N ILE A 1114 9.11 22.43 27.57
CA ILE A 1114 8.15 23.45 28.06
C ILE A 1114 6.72 23.07 27.65
N ALA A 1115 6.56 22.50 26.46
CA ALA A 1115 5.28 22.06 25.93
C ALA A 1115 4.75 20.74 26.54
N GLU A 1116 5.59 19.88 27.10
CA GLU A 1116 5.17 18.64 27.78
C GLU A 1116 4.21 18.89 28.93
N LEU A 1117 4.19 20.11 29.48
CA LEU A 1117 3.27 20.55 30.53
C LEU A 1117 1.80 20.69 30.05
N GLY A 1118 1.55 20.59 28.74
CA GLY A 1118 0.22 20.72 28.12
C GLY A 1118 -0.27 22.17 27.99
N ASP A 1119 -1.28 22.37 27.15
CA ASP A 1119 -2.04 23.64 27.04
C ASP A 1119 -3.03 23.83 28.20
#